data_AF-A0A5C6GI32-F1
#
_entry.id   AF-A0A5C6GI32-F1
#
_cell.length_a   1.000
_cell.length_b   1.000
_cell.length_c   1.000
_cell.angle_alpha   90.00
_cell.angle_beta   90.00
_cell.angle_gamma   90.00
#
_symmetry.space_group_name_H-M   'P 1'
#
loop_
_entity.id
_entity.type
_entity.pdbx_description
1 polymer ?
#
loop_
_entity_poly.entity_id
_entity_poly.type
_entity_poly.pdbx_seq_one_letter_code
_entity_poly.pdbx_strand_id
1 'polypeptide(L)'
;MSAVDSPGCQLAQDNAIADKSLPGPGRKHQASQPVRSKLPGWLLHFNANDFKVAFRCWVAVWVATILIFIDPVLQNIGIATFFGAIVLYIVPPAGILMIYLLASLSLLLGMCLAWAWGLLAMKAAFSVRPDEETQALLQSLQQQAATLANQTGQPPAAVAQKLIYDGFMLDARVVVVYFVMCCLFIYALARLRYANGKMILLQVFGTIVIDIFLLTGPILTKFNATLAQLFVKPGAIGIGLGLVCSLLVFPQSTSYVVLGQMEQLIRMLEAPMDSTRRYFAGDETLADAQLRASKGSLIGIYKSMEPALAFLPLDLSRGRWNADDVRGLQGRVRDALAAGIFLLDFHITRVSAAARAEKLGTVQSTSRTQSPDNSGDERKEREKTSLNPGLINALKSPEQSSIRQGLLETLKDTTAEVLDVNSRAVKAAADTVHVINTGRWYFSTARTERLRGLQEELKGLRSQLQSARGSCVVNTNDAVLGAHEDLFDEQGQLKNRKDTNPLSLNGIVLSMVLEERIVGAAATTEAMLDHIMELLELRTETRVWVPSRLHYAFSWLFSGSVAAPVAGASTVPAEDPDDILDQAEETHRRLRLVRKGTAATKRRKGLLTRAVIGIYKWFTNPGGMYALRMVVVTIALSIPAVLPNTAGFFYREKGIWAVIMAQTCLLMYMADFTFSLVSRGLGTVLGGALALIAWYAGSGNGIGNPYGLGATTAVISFILMWWRIYLPPAFAQASIMTASTFVLIIGFSWDAHHASQYGLPGVGYVAFWKRLVTVLVGFAAALIVQIFPRPPSATRYVCKTLANVIRSLNDHYALLISQWSQADREGRNLGAAAAAEKITFKVAETLLDLTDAISLLKVEISSTQFDQKTLFTTRELCNRMNQCLGKLLVLSSTLPKHLQDRLTRTVGIVDDGIVGNVMSVLTIVESCLRTGAALPERLPAPLVHSCFVVWYTQHERAELSTDLIKSEDYRRYCVAVSSYVSFLSTVDDLVEALKGTLGEAHVIHHWDEGV
;
A
#
# COMPACT_ATOMS: atom_id res chain seq x y z
N MET A 1 16.56 -77.41 5.66
CA MET A 1 15.43 -77.37 6.61
C MET A 1 14.67 -76.09 6.35
N SER A 2 13.51 -75.97 5.73
CA SER A 2 12.54 -76.81 4.99
C SER A 2 11.43 -75.78 4.64
N ALA A 3 10.82 -75.65 3.47
CA ALA A 3 10.86 -76.23 2.13
C ALA A 3 10.09 -75.18 1.24
N VAL A 4 10.47 -74.88 -0.03
CA VAL A 4 9.91 -75.48 -1.27
C VAL A 4 8.46 -74.99 -1.52
N ASP A 5 8.02 -74.30 -2.60
CA ASP A 5 8.12 -74.60 -4.03
C ASP A 5 7.57 -73.45 -4.93
N SER A 6 8.07 -73.32 -6.17
CA SER A 6 7.32 -72.89 -7.39
C SER A 6 6.76 -74.17 -8.08
N PRO A 7 6.02 -74.22 -9.22
CA PRO A 7 5.77 -73.29 -10.35
C PRO A 7 4.27 -73.29 -10.82
N GLY A 8 3.78 -72.61 -11.86
CA GLY A 8 3.95 -72.85 -13.31
C GLY A 8 2.67 -73.42 -14.00
N CYS A 9 2.37 -72.95 -15.22
CA CYS A 9 1.40 -73.49 -16.22
C CYS A 9 -0.11 -73.33 -15.95
N GLN A 10 -1.04 -73.22 -16.91
CA GLN A 10 -1.15 -73.04 -18.37
C GLN A 10 -2.68 -73.03 -18.64
N LEU A 11 -3.19 -72.37 -19.68
CA LEU A 11 -4.10 -72.95 -20.70
C LEU A 11 -4.88 -71.91 -21.53
N ALA A 12 -4.73 -72.06 -22.86
CA ALA A 12 -5.70 -71.92 -23.96
C ALA A 12 -6.34 -70.53 -24.25
N GLN A 13 -6.14 -69.87 -25.41
CA GLN A 13 -6.58 -70.18 -26.81
C GLN A 13 -8.07 -70.60 -26.85
N ASP A 14 -9.02 -70.02 -27.60
CA ASP A 14 -9.06 -69.25 -28.86
C ASP A 14 -10.29 -68.31 -28.82
N ASN A 15 -10.36 -67.17 -29.52
CA ASN A 15 -10.78 -67.10 -30.93
C ASN A 15 -10.51 -65.70 -31.54
N ALA A 16 -9.77 -65.71 -32.65
CA ALA A 16 -10.06 -65.08 -33.96
C ALA A 16 -11.21 -64.06 -34.09
N ILE A 17 -11.20 -63.02 -34.94
CA ILE A 17 -10.31 -62.49 -36.00
C ILE A 17 -10.82 -61.06 -36.33
N ALA A 18 -9.87 -60.14 -36.57
CA ALA A 18 -9.81 -58.94 -37.43
C ALA A 18 -11.05 -58.04 -37.68
N ASP A 19 -10.85 -56.71 -37.52
CA ASP A 19 -10.65 -55.85 -38.70
C ASP A 19 -9.83 -54.57 -38.41
N LYS A 20 -9.13 -54.08 -39.42
CA LYS A 20 -8.09 -53.04 -39.45
C LYS A 20 -8.64 -51.60 -39.46
N SER A 21 -7.94 -50.64 -38.83
CA SER A 21 -7.37 -49.44 -39.50
C SER A 21 -6.85 -48.33 -38.54
N LEU A 22 -5.53 -48.05 -38.67
CA LEU A 22 -4.72 -46.81 -38.51
C LEU A 22 -4.74 -45.93 -37.21
N PRO A 23 -3.57 -45.36 -36.82
CA PRO A 23 -3.37 -44.71 -35.51
C PRO A 23 -3.59 -43.18 -35.54
N GLY A 24 -4.27 -42.65 -34.51
CA GLY A 24 -4.34 -41.21 -34.22
C GLY A 24 -3.16 -40.71 -33.37
N PRO A 25 -2.77 -39.42 -33.48
CA PRO A 25 -1.55 -38.88 -32.91
C PRO A 25 -1.61 -38.74 -31.38
N GLY A 26 -0.48 -39.03 -30.74
CA GLY A 26 -0.33 -39.24 -29.30
C GLY A 26 -0.67 -38.04 -28.40
N ARG A 27 -1.38 -38.34 -27.31
CA ARG A 27 -1.46 -37.51 -26.11
C ARG A 27 -0.06 -37.39 -25.49
N LYS A 28 0.59 -36.25 -25.66
CA LYS A 28 1.80 -35.89 -24.90
C LYS A 28 1.47 -35.89 -23.40
N HIS A 29 2.20 -36.70 -22.64
CA HIS A 29 2.19 -36.68 -21.19
C HIS A 29 2.55 -35.27 -20.69
N GLN A 30 1.66 -34.66 -19.92
CA GLN A 30 1.97 -33.49 -19.10
C GLN A 30 3.01 -33.91 -18.07
N ALA A 31 4.27 -33.50 -18.28
CA ALA A 31 5.29 -33.56 -17.27
C ALA A 31 4.91 -32.59 -16.14
N SER A 32 4.60 -33.15 -14.97
CA SER A 32 4.42 -32.41 -13.74
C SER A 32 5.71 -31.68 -13.38
N GLN A 33 5.68 -30.34 -13.43
CA GLN A 33 6.81 -29.53 -12.96
C GLN A 33 6.96 -29.69 -11.44
N PRO A 34 8.18 -29.84 -10.91
CA PRO A 34 8.41 -29.90 -9.48
C PRO A 34 8.16 -28.52 -8.85
N VAL A 35 7.19 -28.46 -7.94
CA VAL A 35 6.93 -27.28 -7.10
C VAL A 35 8.12 -27.10 -6.15
N ARG A 36 9.11 -26.30 -6.54
CA ARG A 36 10.15 -25.83 -5.60
C ARG A 36 9.48 -24.91 -4.59
N SER A 37 9.35 -25.37 -3.35
CA SER A 37 8.89 -24.55 -2.22
C SER A 37 9.81 -23.33 -2.07
N LYS A 38 9.30 -22.14 -2.42
CA LYS A 38 10.02 -20.88 -2.17
C LYS A 38 10.09 -20.68 -0.65
N LEU A 39 11.29 -20.50 -0.11
CA LEU A 39 11.49 -20.10 1.29
C LEU A 39 10.68 -18.82 1.58
N PRO A 40 10.08 -18.70 2.78
CA PRO A 40 9.41 -17.47 3.21
C PRO A 40 10.30 -16.24 3.04
N GLY A 41 9.74 -15.13 2.56
CA GLY A 41 10.52 -13.93 2.19
C GLY A 41 11.40 -13.35 3.31
N TRP A 42 11.04 -13.51 4.59
CA TRP A 42 11.83 -13.05 5.72
C TRP A 42 13.15 -13.83 5.93
N LEU A 43 13.28 -15.03 5.35
CA LEU A 43 14.50 -15.84 5.33
C LEU A 43 15.42 -15.51 4.14
N LEU A 44 15.01 -14.62 3.23
CA LEU A 44 15.84 -14.17 2.11
C LEU A 44 16.75 -12.97 2.48
N HIS A 45 16.69 -12.52 3.73
CA HIS A 45 17.40 -11.34 4.24
C HIS A 45 18.76 -11.64 4.91
N PHE A 46 19.38 -12.80 4.64
CA PHE A 46 20.72 -13.13 5.16
C PHE A 46 21.85 -12.43 4.38
N ASN A 47 21.73 -11.11 4.20
CA ASN A 47 22.74 -10.27 3.57
C ASN A 47 23.57 -9.54 4.63
N ALA A 48 24.84 -9.28 4.34
CA ALA A 48 25.73 -8.57 5.26
C ALA A 48 25.23 -7.15 5.63
N ASN A 49 24.50 -6.49 4.73
CA ASN A 49 23.90 -5.18 4.99
C ASN A 49 22.71 -5.26 5.96
N ASP A 50 21.86 -6.27 5.79
CA ASP A 50 20.71 -6.53 6.65
C ASP A 50 21.19 -6.88 8.07
N PHE A 51 22.19 -7.76 8.18
CA PHE A 51 22.78 -8.10 9.47
C PHE A 51 23.36 -6.88 10.22
N LYS A 52 23.99 -5.93 9.52
CA LYS A 52 24.48 -4.67 10.15
C LYS A 52 23.34 -3.85 10.76
N VAL A 53 22.19 -3.76 10.06
CA VAL A 53 21.01 -3.05 10.56
C VAL A 53 20.40 -3.77 11.76
N ALA A 54 20.23 -5.10 11.66
CA ALA A 54 19.70 -5.91 12.75
C ALA A 54 20.59 -5.81 14.00
N PHE A 55 21.91 -5.89 13.84
CA PHE A 55 22.89 -5.76 14.92
C PHE A 55 22.79 -4.39 15.61
N ARG A 56 22.72 -3.30 14.85
CA ARG A 56 22.54 -1.94 15.38
C ARG A 56 21.31 -1.81 16.27
N CYS A 57 20.17 -2.31 15.81
CA CYS A 57 18.92 -2.28 16.57
C CYS A 57 18.95 -3.20 17.79
N TRP A 58 19.55 -4.37 17.65
CA TRP A 58 19.70 -5.34 18.72
C TRP A 58 20.56 -4.80 19.87
N VAL A 59 21.69 -4.15 19.59
CA VAL A 59 22.55 -3.54 20.62
C VAL A 59 21.77 -2.51 21.43
N ALA A 60 21.00 -1.63 20.78
CA ALA A 60 20.22 -0.61 21.48
C ALA A 60 19.22 -1.23 22.48
N VAL A 61 18.47 -2.24 22.03
CA VAL A 61 17.47 -2.93 22.86
C VAL A 61 18.10 -3.76 23.96
N TRP A 62 19.20 -4.46 23.66
CA TRP A 62 19.88 -5.29 24.63
C TRP A 62 20.46 -4.44 25.77
N VAL A 63 21.13 -3.33 25.44
CA VAL A 63 21.60 -2.37 26.45
C VAL A 63 20.45 -1.82 27.29
N ALA A 64 19.32 -1.44 26.67
CA ALA A 64 18.14 -0.98 27.40
C ALA A 64 17.56 -2.05 28.34
N THR A 65 17.65 -3.33 27.97
CA THR A 65 17.18 -4.46 28.78
C THR A 65 18.14 -4.72 29.95
N ILE A 66 19.45 -4.57 29.77
CA ILE A 66 20.45 -4.68 30.84
C ILE A 66 20.21 -3.66 31.95
N LEU A 67 19.75 -2.44 31.62
CA LEU A 67 19.46 -1.41 32.62
C LEU A 67 18.38 -1.83 33.64
N ILE A 68 17.54 -2.81 33.31
CA ILE A 68 16.54 -3.38 34.23
C ILE A 68 17.24 -4.17 35.36
N PHE A 69 18.31 -4.89 35.04
CA PHE A 69 19.00 -5.81 35.97
C PHE A 69 20.05 -5.13 36.84
N ILE A 70 20.27 -3.81 36.66
CA ILE A 70 21.23 -3.05 37.45
C ILE A 70 20.45 -2.30 38.54
N ASP A 71 20.50 -2.80 39.78
CA ASP A 71 19.70 -2.27 40.89
C ASP A 71 19.84 -0.75 41.12
N PRO A 72 21.05 -0.14 41.13
CA PRO A 72 21.19 1.31 41.27
C PRO A 72 20.48 2.09 40.15
N VAL A 73 20.47 1.52 38.94
CA VAL A 73 19.81 2.11 37.77
C VAL A 73 18.29 1.95 37.90
N LEU A 74 17.80 0.76 38.29
CA LEU A 74 16.39 0.49 38.52
C LEU A 74 15.79 1.40 39.59
N GLN A 75 16.50 1.62 40.70
CA GLN A 75 16.06 2.53 41.78
C GLN A 75 16.01 3.99 41.34
N ASN A 76 16.94 4.42 40.47
CA ASN A 76 16.98 5.79 39.97
C ASN A 76 15.94 6.03 38.87
N ILE A 77 15.82 5.13 37.88
CA ILE A 77 14.89 5.26 36.76
C ILE A 77 13.45 4.99 37.22
N GLY A 78 13.26 4.00 38.09
CA GLY A 78 11.98 3.56 38.63
C GLY A 78 11.49 2.23 38.05
N ILE A 79 10.40 1.72 38.62
CA ILE A 79 9.78 0.41 38.33
C ILE A 79 9.34 0.19 36.86
N ALA A 80 9.33 1.23 36.03
CA ALA A 80 8.98 1.12 34.60
C ALA A 80 10.22 1.18 33.69
N THR A 81 11.39 0.79 34.20
CA THR A 81 12.66 0.80 33.43
C THR A 81 12.55 -0.01 32.13
N PHE A 82 11.78 -1.11 32.13
CA PHE A 82 11.47 -1.91 30.94
C PHE A 82 10.84 -1.12 29.79
N PHE A 83 10.20 0.02 30.08
CA PHE A 83 9.55 0.85 29.07
C PHE A 83 10.54 1.38 28.03
N GLY A 84 11.79 1.65 28.41
CA GLY A 84 12.83 2.10 27.48
C GLY A 84 13.09 1.09 26.36
N ALA A 85 13.12 -0.20 26.68
CA ALA A 85 13.24 -1.27 25.67
C ALA A 85 11.97 -1.39 24.81
N ILE A 86 10.77 -1.20 25.39
CA ILE A 86 9.51 -1.18 24.63
C ILE A 86 9.51 -0.05 23.59
N VAL A 87 9.96 1.16 23.96
CA VAL A 87 10.07 2.28 23.02
C VAL A 87 10.97 1.93 21.83
N LEU A 88 12.11 1.26 22.08
CA LEU A 88 13.04 0.83 21.04
C LEU A 88 12.48 -0.29 20.15
N TYR A 89 11.60 -1.16 20.64
CA TYR A 89 10.89 -2.13 19.79
C TYR A 89 9.80 -1.47 18.92
N ILE A 90 9.14 -0.43 19.44
CA ILE A 90 8.14 0.34 18.70
C ILE A 90 8.82 1.14 17.58
N VAL A 91 9.85 1.91 17.94
CA VAL A 91 10.66 2.74 17.04
C VAL A 91 12.10 2.22 17.05
N PRO A 92 12.42 1.18 16.28
CA PRO A 92 13.79 0.69 16.19
C PRO A 92 14.66 1.70 15.43
N PRO A 93 15.94 1.86 15.80
CA PRO A 93 16.91 2.63 15.02
C PRO A 93 17.32 1.84 13.76
N ALA A 94 16.37 1.38 12.94
CA ALA A 94 16.61 0.53 11.77
C ALA A 94 16.83 1.33 10.48
N GLY A 95 16.29 2.55 10.42
CA GLY A 95 16.29 3.37 9.21
C GLY A 95 17.26 4.55 9.26
N ILE A 96 16.82 5.62 8.63
CA ILE A 96 17.50 6.92 8.52
C ILE A 96 17.46 7.64 9.86
N LEU A 97 18.58 8.26 10.26
CA LEU A 97 18.70 9.02 11.51
C LEU A 97 17.58 10.05 11.71
N MET A 98 17.25 10.82 10.67
CA MET A 98 16.22 11.85 10.75
C MET A 98 14.81 11.29 10.94
N ILE A 99 14.51 10.13 10.33
CA ILE A 99 13.22 9.44 10.55
C ILE A 99 13.13 9.00 12.01
N TYR A 100 14.20 8.41 12.53
CA TYR A 100 14.28 7.99 13.93
C TYR A 100 14.11 9.18 14.89
N LEU A 101 14.83 10.28 14.64
CA LEU A 101 14.73 11.50 15.43
C LEU A 101 13.33 12.09 15.41
N LEU A 102 12.70 12.17 14.25
CA LEU A 102 11.36 12.75 14.13
C LEU A 102 10.29 11.90 14.81
N ALA A 103 10.37 10.57 14.66
CA ALA A 103 9.51 9.64 15.37
C ALA A 103 9.71 9.73 16.89
N SER A 104 10.97 9.80 17.34
CA SER A 104 11.35 9.91 18.74
C SER A 104 10.94 11.25 19.38
N LEU A 105 11.09 12.36 18.66
CA LEU A 105 10.64 13.68 19.11
C LEU A 105 9.12 13.76 19.15
N SER A 106 8.42 13.16 18.18
CA SER A 106 6.95 13.09 18.18
C SER A 106 6.42 12.33 19.39
N LEU A 107 7.00 11.16 19.72
CA LEU A 107 6.56 10.40 20.88
C LEU A 107 6.89 11.10 22.21
N LEU A 108 8.06 11.74 22.32
CA LEU A 108 8.46 12.51 23.50
C LEU A 108 7.60 13.76 23.68
N LEU A 109 7.27 14.48 22.60
CA LEU A 109 6.32 15.58 22.61
C LEU A 109 4.96 15.12 23.15
N GLY A 110 4.51 13.92 22.77
CA GLY A 110 3.22 13.35 23.22
C GLY A 110 3.22 13.11 24.72
N MET A 111 4.28 12.49 25.24
CA MET A 111 4.46 12.29 26.67
C MET A 111 4.54 13.61 27.45
N CYS A 112 5.28 14.60 26.93
CA CYS A 112 5.40 15.92 27.57
C CYS A 112 4.10 16.73 27.55
N LEU A 113 3.34 16.69 26.45
CA LEU A 113 2.02 17.34 26.36
C LEU A 113 1.03 16.71 27.34
N ALA A 114 1.02 15.37 27.42
CA ALA A 114 0.20 14.65 28.39
C ALA A 114 0.61 14.94 29.83
N TRP A 115 1.91 15.09 30.09
CA TRP A 115 2.41 15.51 31.40
C TRP A 115 1.91 16.92 31.75
N ALA A 116 2.08 17.90 30.86
CA ALA A 116 1.62 19.26 31.09
C ALA A 116 0.10 19.32 31.32
N TRP A 117 -0.68 18.64 30.48
CA TRP A 117 -2.15 18.58 30.61
C TRP A 117 -2.59 17.82 31.87
N GLY A 118 -1.91 16.73 32.22
CA GLY A 118 -2.14 15.98 33.46
C GLY A 118 -1.89 16.80 34.71
N LEU A 119 -0.86 17.66 34.73
CA LEU A 119 -0.62 18.60 35.83
C LEU A 119 -1.70 19.68 35.92
N LEU A 120 -2.21 20.17 34.79
CA LEU A 120 -3.35 21.09 34.76
C LEU A 120 -4.61 20.42 35.30
N ALA A 121 -4.89 19.18 34.88
CA ALA A 121 -6.00 18.38 35.40
C ALA A 121 -5.87 18.15 36.92
N MET A 122 -4.66 17.85 37.40
CA MET A 122 -4.37 17.67 38.82
C MET A 122 -4.60 18.95 39.63
N LYS A 123 -4.14 20.12 39.13
CA LYS A 123 -4.41 21.41 39.78
C LYS A 123 -5.91 21.74 39.82
N ALA A 124 -6.61 21.54 38.70
CA ALA A 124 -8.05 21.74 38.63
C ALA A 124 -8.80 20.83 39.61
N ALA A 125 -8.40 19.56 39.70
CA ALA A 125 -8.97 18.59 40.64
C ALA A 125 -8.78 19.02 42.10
N PHE A 126 -7.57 19.45 42.49
CA PHE A 126 -7.33 19.91 43.86
C PHE A 126 -8.08 21.19 44.21
N SER A 127 -8.36 22.07 43.25
CA SER A 127 -9.14 23.29 43.53
C SER A 127 -10.59 23.01 43.97
N VAL A 128 -11.10 21.81 43.68
CA VAL A 128 -12.48 21.40 44.03
C VAL A 128 -12.50 20.55 45.30
N ARG A 129 -11.35 20.09 45.79
CA ARG A 129 -11.25 19.23 46.97
C ARG A 129 -11.29 20.09 48.25
N PRO A 130 -12.26 19.89 49.16
CA PRO A 130 -12.31 20.62 50.44
C PRO A 130 -11.18 20.19 51.39
N ASP A 131 -10.44 21.17 51.91
CA ASP A 131 -9.27 20.94 52.77
C ASP A 131 -9.66 20.29 54.11
N GLU A 132 -10.76 20.73 54.72
CA GLU A 132 -11.22 20.23 56.03
C GLU A 132 -11.61 18.75 55.98
N GLU A 133 -12.43 18.34 55.01
CA GLU A 133 -12.85 16.95 54.83
C GLU A 133 -11.64 16.04 54.52
N THR A 134 -10.68 16.53 53.73
CA THR A 134 -9.47 15.78 53.38
C THR A 134 -8.56 15.55 54.59
N GLN A 135 -8.40 16.56 55.46
CA GLN A 135 -7.63 16.41 56.69
C GLN A 135 -8.28 15.44 57.66
N ALA A 136 -9.62 15.49 57.79
CA ALA A 136 -10.37 14.52 58.59
C ALA A 136 -10.22 13.08 58.07
N LEU A 137 -10.30 12.88 56.75
CA LEU A 137 -10.05 11.59 56.10
C LEU A 137 -8.60 11.09 56.31
N LEU A 138 -7.61 11.98 56.27
CA LEU A 138 -6.21 11.61 56.53
C LEU A 138 -6.00 11.17 57.98
N GLN A 139 -6.64 11.84 58.94
CA GLN A 139 -6.59 11.44 60.35
C GLN A 139 -7.27 10.09 60.58
N SER A 140 -8.44 9.86 59.97
CA SER A 140 -9.13 8.57 60.09
C SER A 140 -8.35 7.43 59.43
N LEU A 141 -7.68 7.70 58.30
CA LEU A 141 -6.78 6.73 57.66
C LEU A 141 -5.60 6.37 58.55
N GLN A 142 -4.96 7.36 59.22
CA GLN A 142 -3.86 7.09 60.15
C GLN A 142 -4.31 6.22 61.34
N GLN A 143 -5.48 6.51 61.90
CA GLN A 143 -6.04 5.73 63.00
C GLN A 143 -6.34 4.29 62.58
N GLN A 144 -7.00 4.09 61.42
CA GLN A 144 -7.30 2.75 60.91
C GLN A 144 -6.05 1.98 60.48
N ALA A 145 -5.05 2.67 59.91
CA ALA A 145 -3.79 2.05 59.57
C ALA A 145 -3.04 1.59 60.84
N ALA A 146 -3.07 2.36 61.93
CA ALA A 146 -2.46 1.98 63.20
C ALA A 146 -3.17 0.80 63.86
N THR A 147 -4.51 0.74 63.85
CA THR A 147 -5.25 -0.39 64.42
C THR A 147 -5.00 -1.68 63.63
N LEU A 148 -5.05 -1.62 62.30
CA LEU A 148 -4.77 -2.76 61.43
C LEU A 148 -3.30 -3.19 61.47
N ALA A 149 -2.36 -2.25 61.59
CA ALA A 149 -0.94 -2.57 61.79
C ALA A 149 -0.71 -3.35 63.09
N ASN A 150 -1.35 -2.92 64.19
CA ASN A 150 -1.26 -3.62 65.47
C ASN A 150 -1.87 -5.04 65.41
N GLN A 151 -2.90 -5.25 64.59
CA GLN A 151 -3.53 -6.56 64.41
C GLN A 151 -2.76 -7.50 63.48
N THR A 152 -2.11 -6.97 62.45
CA THR A 152 -1.45 -7.75 61.38
C THR A 152 0.07 -7.85 61.53
N GLY A 153 0.67 -7.09 62.44
CA GLY A 153 2.13 -7.01 62.62
C GLY A 153 2.86 -6.33 61.45
N GLN A 154 2.14 -5.71 60.50
CA GLN A 154 2.73 -5.00 59.37
C GLN A 154 3.05 -3.54 59.73
N PRO A 155 4.04 -2.91 59.08
CA PRO A 155 4.35 -1.51 59.33
C PRO A 155 3.14 -0.62 58.95
N PRO A 156 2.78 0.37 59.78
CA PRO A 156 1.59 1.20 59.58
C PRO A 156 1.61 1.96 58.24
N ALA A 157 2.79 2.29 57.72
CA ALA A 157 2.94 2.91 56.40
C ALA A 157 2.50 2.00 55.23
N ALA A 158 2.76 0.69 55.30
CA ALA A 158 2.35 -0.25 54.26
C ALA A 158 0.83 -0.49 54.27
N VAL A 159 0.26 -0.57 55.47
CA VAL A 159 -1.20 -0.69 55.65
C VAL A 159 -1.91 0.58 55.18
N ALA A 160 -1.38 1.76 55.51
CA ALA A 160 -1.88 3.04 55.01
C ALA A 160 -1.86 3.11 53.47
N GLN A 161 -0.75 2.69 52.84
CA GLN A 161 -0.64 2.64 51.38
C GLN A 161 -1.67 1.69 50.75
N LYS A 162 -1.92 0.53 51.37
CA LYS A 162 -2.94 -0.41 50.93
C LYS A 162 -4.34 0.21 51.00
N LEU A 163 -4.71 0.85 52.10
CA LEU A 163 -6.01 1.53 52.26
C LEU A 163 -6.23 2.65 51.24
N ILE A 164 -5.17 3.39 50.89
CA ILE A 164 -5.20 4.40 49.84
C ILE A 164 -5.55 3.77 48.48
N TYR A 165 -4.90 2.65 48.12
CA TYR A 165 -5.22 1.92 46.89
C TYR A 165 -6.58 1.21 46.92
N ASP A 166 -7.07 0.85 48.09
CA ASP A 166 -8.44 0.33 48.27
C ASP A 166 -9.50 1.43 48.13
N GLY A 167 -9.10 2.67 47.84
CA GLY A 167 -10.01 3.76 47.46
C GLY A 167 -10.51 4.61 48.62
N PHE A 168 -9.90 4.51 49.80
CA PHE A 168 -10.30 5.27 51.00
C PHE A 168 -10.26 6.80 50.79
N MET A 169 -9.40 7.29 49.89
CA MET A 169 -9.19 8.71 49.61
C MET A 169 -9.93 9.22 48.36
N LEU A 170 -10.86 8.44 47.82
CA LEU A 170 -11.61 8.81 46.62
C LEU A 170 -12.69 9.86 46.95
N ASP A 171 -12.69 10.93 46.15
CA ASP A 171 -13.71 11.99 46.18
C ASP A 171 -14.36 12.09 44.79
N ALA A 172 -15.69 12.02 44.75
CA ALA A 172 -16.47 12.08 43.52
C ALA A 172 -16.21 13.39 42.73
N ARG A 173 -16.03 14.52 43.42
CA ARG A 173 -15.81 15.82 42.76
C ARG A 173 -14.48 15.81 41.99
N VAL A 174 -13.45 15.27 42.63
CA VAL A 174 -12.11 15.11 42.05
C VAL A 174 -12.12 14.11 40.89
N VAL A 175 -12.79 12.97 41.05
CA VAL A 175 -12.92 11.95 39.99
C VAL A 175 -13.54 12.56 38.74
N VAL A 176 -14.64 13.32 38.86
CA VAL A 176 -15.31 13.94 37.71
C VAL A 176 -14.38 14.90 36.97
N VAL A 177 -13.63 15.75 37.69
CA VAL A 177 -12.69 16.70 37.06
C VAL A 177 -11.59 15.97 36.29
N TYR A 178 -10.99 14.92 36.86
CA TYR A 178 -9.99 14.11 36.16
C TYR A 178 -10.57 13.46 34.90
N PHE A 179 -11.75 12.85 34.99
CA PHE A 179 -12.39 12.20 33.84
C PHE A 179 -12.69 13.19 32.72
N VAL A 180 -13.28 14.35 33.02
CA VAL A 180 -13.60 15.37 32.01
C VAL A 180 -12.33 15.89 31.33
N MET A 181 -11.33 16.29 32.11
CA MET A 181 -10.09 16.87 31.58
C MET A 181 -9.27 15.86 30.79
N CYS A 182 -9.11 14.63 31.29
CA CYS A 182 -8.33 13.60 30.60
C CYS A 182 -9.05 13.06 29.37
N CYS A 183 -10.37 12.86 29.42
CA CYS A 183 -11.14 12.41 28.25
C CYS A 183 -11.16 13.46 27.14
N LEU A 184 -11.21 14.76 27.48
CA LEU A 184 -11.08 15.84 26.50
C LEU A 184 -9.73 15.77 25.75
N PHE A 185 -8.65 15.51 26.50
CA PHE A 185 -7.32 15.35 25.92
C PHE A 185 -7.20 14.11 25.01
N ILE A 186 -7.73 12.97 25.47
CA ILE A 186 -7.78 11.72 24.67
C ILE A 186 -8.57 11.97 23.37
N TYR A 187 -9.73 12.64 23.46
CA TYR A 187 -10.54 12.99 22.29
C TYR A 187 -9.78 13.88 21.31
N ALA A 188 -9.11 14.93 21.81
CA ALA A 188 -8.34 15.87 20.99
C ALA A 188 -7.17 15.18 20.26
N LEU A 189 -6.40 14.33 20.96
CA LEU A 189 -5.30 13.58 20.33
C LEU A 189 -5.79 12.53 19.34
N ALA A 190 -6.91 11.85 19.62
CA ALA A 190 -7.52 10.91 18.67
C ALA A 190 -7.99 11.62 17.38
N ARG A 191 -8.55 12.83 17.51
CA ARG A 191 -8.89 13.68 16.35
C ARG A 191 -7.65 14.15 15.59
N LEU A 192 -6.59 14.53 16.29
CA LEU A 192 -5.33 14.94 15.68
C LEU A 192 -4.70 13.79 14.88
N ARG A 193 -4.73 12.57 15.40
CA ARG A 193 -4.29 11.35 14.69
C ARG A 193 -5.15 11.07 13.46
N TYR A 194 -6.46 11.26 13.54
CA TYR A 194 -7.35 11.08 12.39
C TYR A 194 -7.05 12.09 11.28
N ALA A 195 -6.87 13.37 11.63
CA ALA A 195 -6.55 14.41 10.67
C ALA A 195 -5.15 14.24 10.06
N ASN A 196 -4.17 13.86 10.88
CA ASN A 196 -2.78 13.67 10.48
C ASN A 196 -2.28 12.31 10.98
N GLY A 197 -2.27 11.29 10.11
CA GLY A 197 -1.80 9.95 10.44
C GLY A 197 -0.36 9.87 10.98
N LYS A 198 0.46 10.90 10.69
CA LYS A 198 1.82 11.09 11.23
C LYS A 198 1.87 11.16 12.77
N MET A 199 0.79 11.64 13.39
CA MET A 199 0.73 11.89 14.83
C MET A 199 0.32 10.64 15.63
N ILE A 200 0.45 9.44 15.06
CA ILE A 200 0.13 8.20 15.76
C ILE A 200 0.97 7.99 17.02
N LEU A 201 2.30 8.22 16.93
CA LEU A 201 3.20 8.06 18.09
C LEU A 201 2.90 9.11 19.17
N LEU A 202 2.67 10.37 18.76
CA LEU A 202 2.22 11.44 19.64
C LEU A 202 0.95 11.05 20.41
N GLN A 203 -0.06 10.52 19.69
CA GLN A 203 -1.34 10.12 20.28
C GLN A 203 -1.17 8.92 21.22
N VAL A 204 -0.53 7.84 20.79
CA VAL A 204 -0.39 6.61 21.58
C VAL A 204 0.37 6.85 22.89
N PHE A 205 1.53 7.54 22.82
CA PHE A 205 2.32 7.82 24.02
C PHE A 205 1.70 8.92 24.88
N GLY A 206 0.99 9.88 24.27
CA GLY A 206 0.20 10.86 25.01
C GLY A 206 -0.95 10.22 25.79
N THR A 207 -1.67 9.25 25.20
CA THR A 207 -2.74 8.53 25.91
C THR A 207 -2.21 7.62 27.02
N ILE A 208 -1.07 6.94 26.81
CA ILE A 208 -0.45 6.12 27.86
C ILE A 208 -0.07 6.96 29.09
N VAL A 209 0.48 8.16 28.88
CA VAL A 209 0.89 9.04 30.00
C VAL A 209 -0.33 9.67 30.69
N ILE A 210 -1.35 10.11 29.94
CA ILE A 210 -2.56 10.70 30.55
C ILE A 210 -3.37 9.65 31.34
N ASP A 211 -3.33 8.37 30.94
CA ASP A 211 -3.98 7.28 31.68
C ASP A 211 -3.44 7.14 33.10
N ILE A 212 -2.15 7.43 33.35
CA ILE A 212 -1.62 7.44 34.71
C ILE A 212 -2.31 8.54 35.54
N PHE A 213 -2.50 9.73 34.98
CA PHE A 213 -3.22 10.81 35.67
C PHE A 213 -4.69 10.47 35.89
N LEU A 214 -5.35 9.87 34.89
CA LEU A 214 -6.75 9.46 34.99
C LEU A 214 -6.96 8.41 36.08
N LEU A 215 -6.08 7.42 36.18
CA LEU A 215 -6.21 6.30 37.11
C LEU A 215 -5.63 6.64 38.49
N THR A 216 -4.38 7.09 38.56
CA THR A 216 -3.68 7.32 39.84
C THR A 216 -4.01 8.67 40.45
N GLY A 217 -4.31 9.68 39.64
CA GLY A 217 -4.56 11.06 40.09
C GLY A 217 -5.67 11.20 41.13
N PRO A 218 -6.85 10.58 40.98
CA PRO A 218 -7.96 10.67 41.94
C PRO A 218 -7.60 10.23 43.37
N ILE A 219 -6.67 9.29 43.51
CA ILE A 219 -6.25 8.71 44.78
C ILE A 219 -5.22 9.58 45.50
N LEU A 220 -4.50 10.43 44.76
CA LEU A 220 -3.46 11.28 45.35
C LEU A 220 -4.09 12.41 46.16
N THR A 221 -3.61 12.58 47.40
CA THR A 221 -4.04 13.64 48.32
C THR A 221 -3.16 14.88 48.27
N LYS A 222 -1.99 14.78 47.63
CA LYS A 222 -1.03 15.88 47.47
C LYS A 222 -0.66 16.05 46.01
N PHE A 223 -0.35 17.29 45.64
CA PHE A 223 0.18 17.60 44.32
C PHE A 223 1.49 16.87 44.08
N ASN A 224 1.56 16.10 42.99
CA ASN A 224 2.75 15.35 42.62
C ASN A 224 3.13 15.67 41.18
N ALA A 225 4.13 16.54 41.02
CA ALA A 225 4.64 16.94 39.72
C ALA A 225 5.38 15.82 38.98
N THR A 226 5.89 14.80 39.70
CA THR A 226 6.77 13.77 39.15
C THR A 226 6.03 12.52 38.65
N LEU A 227 4.70 12.49 38.71
CA LEU A 227 3.89 11.32 38.35
C LEU A 227 4.20 10.78 36.93
N ALA A 228 4.36 11.66 35.96
CA ALA A 228 4.67 11.27 34.57
C ALA A 228 6.12 10.80 34.37
N GLN A 229 7.04 11.09 35.30
CA GLN A 229 8.44 10.66 35.19
C GLN A 229 8.56 9.13 35.09
N LEU A 230 7.56 8.40 35.60
CA LEU A 230 7.45 6.95 35.51
C LEU A 230 7.64 6.42 34.08
N PHE A 231 7.06 7.06 33.06
CA PHE A 231 7.25 6.66 31.65
C PHE A 231 8.18 7.60 30.87
N VAL A 232 8.17 8.90 31.18
CA VAL A 232 8.97 9.90 30.44
C VAL A 232 10.47 9.61 30.58
N LYS A 233 10.95 9.29 31.80
CA LYS A 233 12.37 9.06 32.07
C LYS A 233 12.92 7.81 31.35
N PRO A 234 12.34 6.60 31.52
CA PRO A 234 12.81 5.42 30.79
C PRO A 234 12.60 5.57 29.28
N GLY A 235 11.53 6.24 28.82
CA GLY A 235 11.30 6.51 27.40
C GLY A 235 12.39 7.40 26.77
N ALA A 236 12.79 8.47 27.47
CA ALA A 236 13.87 9.36 27.02
C ALA A 236 15.23 8.66 26.97
N ILE A 237 15.52 7.77 27.94
CA ILE A 237 16.75 6.96 27.94
C ILE A 237 16.75 6.00 26.75
N GLY A 238 15.63 5.33 26.47
CA GLY A 238 15.48 4.48 25.28
C GLY A 238 15.73 5.23 23.98
N ILE A 239 15.16 6.44 23.84
CA ILE A 239 15.42 7.33 22.69
C ILE A 239 16.92 7.69 22.58
N GLY A 240 17.55 8.03 23.69
CA GLY A 240 18.98 8.35 23.74
C GLY A 240 19.85 7.18 23.26
N LEU A 241 19.56 5.97 23.72
CA LEU A 241 20.29 4.76 23.32
C LEU A 241 20.16 4.48 21.81
N GLY A 242 18.96 4.60 21.25
CA GLY A 242 18.77 4.40 19.81
C GLY A 242 19.42 5.51 18.97
N LEU A 243 19.48 6.74 19.46
CA LEU A 243 20.21 7.84 18.82
C LEU A 243 21.71 7.55 18.77
N VAL A 244 22.29 7.15 19.91
CA VAL A 244 23.72 6.81 20.01
C VAL A 244 24.07 5.62 19.10
N CYS A 245 23.23 4.59 19.08
CA CYS A 245 23.43 3.43 18.18
C CYS A 245 23.32 3.82 16.70
N SER A 246 22.41 4.74 16.34
CA SER A 246 22.26 5.23 14.96
C SER A 246 23.47 6.02 14.46
N LEU A 247 24.21 6.68 15.36
CA LEU A 247 25.38 7.49 15.03
C LEU A 247 26.68 6.66 15.03
N LEU A 248 26.86 5.78 16.02
CA LEU A 248 28.12 5.07 16.24
C LEU A 248 28.19 3.71 15.55
N VAL A 249 27.06 3.00 15.42
CA VAL A 249 27.03 1.62 14.90
C VAL A 249 26.48 1.65 13.48
N PHE A 250 27.35 1.59 12.47
CA PHE A 250 26.98 1.59 11.03
C PHE A 250 25.99 2.72 10.65
N PRO A 251 26.43 3.99 10.63
CA PRO A 251 25.57 5.11 10.26
C PRO A 251 25.06 4.98 8.82
N GLN A 252 23.76 5.21 8.62
CA GLN A 252 23.11 5.18 7.30
C GLN A 252 22.52 6.56 6.98
N SER A 253 22.99 7.16 5.89
CA SER A 253 22.40 8.39 5.34
C SER A 253 21.21 8.10 4.43
N THR A 254 20.28 9.03 4.30
CA THR A 254 19.09 8.95 3.44
C THR A 254 19.47 8.68 1.99
N SER A 255 20.45 9.43 1.49
CA SER A 255 20.97 9.29 0.13
C SER A 255 21.57 7.91 -0.13
N TYR A 256 22.10 7.22 0.90
CA TYR A 256 22.64 5.87 0.74
C TYR A 256 21.52 4.85 0.51
N VAL A 257 20.45 4.97 1.28
CA VAL A 257 19.26 4.11 1.16
C VAL A 257 18.56 4.36 -0.17
N VAL A 258 18.32 5.63 -0.54
CA VAL A 258 17.66 6.01 -1.80
C VAL A 258 18.46 5.52 -3.00
N LEU A 259 19.78 5.75 -3.05
CA LEU A 259 20.59 5.28 -4.17
C LEU A 259 20.64 3.75 -4.26
N GLY A 260 20.61 3.03 -3.14
CA GLY A 260 20.55 1.56 -3.13
C GLY A 260 19.22 1.03 -3.67
N GLN A 261 18.10 1.63 -3.27
CA GLN A 261 16.78 1.28 -3.82
C GLN A 261 16.66 1.65 -5.30
N MET A 262 17.24 2.78 -5.70
CA MET A 262 17.26 3.23 -7.09
C MET A 262 18.13 2.32 -7.97
N GLU A 263 19.29 1.85 -7.47
CA GLU A 263 20.09 0.81 -8.13
C GLU A 263 19.24 -0.44 -8.39
N GLN A 264 18.55 -0.94 -7.36
CA GLN A 264 17.70 -2.13 -7.48
C GLN A 264 16.58 -1.91 -8.52
N LEU A 265 15.95 -0.74 -8.50
CA LEU A 265 14.89 -0.37 -9.43
C LEU A 265 15.42 -0.33 -10.87
N ILE A 266 16.58 0.29 -11.10
CA ILE A 266 17.23 0.34 -12.42
C ILE A 266 17.52 -1.07 -12.91
N ARG A 267 18.10 -1.96 -12.08
CA ARG A 267 18.35 -3.37 -12.48
C ARG A 267 17.07 -4.09 -12.91
N MET A 268 15.94 -3.80 -12.27
CA MET A 268 14.66 -4.42 -12.62
C MET A 268 14.04 -3.91 -13.92
N LEU A 269 14.52 -2.80 -14.50
CA LEU A 269 14.10 -2.33 -15.83
C LEU A 269 14.54 -3.27 -16.97
N GLU A 270 15.39 -4.26 -16.68
CA GLU A 270 15.70 -5.36 -17.60
C GLU A 270 14.48 -6.28 -17.82
N ALA A 271 13.63 -6.49 -16.79
CA ALA A 271 12.52 -7.44 -16.88
C ALA A 271 11.49 -7.14 -17.98
N PRO A 272 11.07 -5.88 -18.23
CA PRO A 272 10.28 -5.52 -19.41
C PRO A 272 10.96 -5.86 -20.75
N MET A 273 12.28 -5.64 -20.86
CA MET A 273 13.05 -5.94 -22.08
C MET A 273 13.14 -7.44 -22.33
N ASP A 274 13.44 -8.21 -21.29
CA ASP A 274 13.50 -9.67 -21.35
C ASP A 274 12.15 -10.30 -21.68
N SER A 275 11.06 -9.76 -21.12
CA SER A 275 9.69 -10.22 -21.44
C SER A 275 9.38 -10.03 -22.93
N THR A 276 9.85 -8.93 -23.51
CA THR A 276 9.68 -8.63 -24.94
C THR A 276 10.52 -9.56 -25.82
N ARG A 277 11.77 -9.86 -25.42
CA ARG A 277 12.61 -10.84 -26.13
C ARG A 277 12.02 -12.26 -26.11
N ARG A 278 11.51 -12.69 -24.95
CA ARG A 278 10.86 -14.00 -24.81
C ARG A 278 9.57 -14.10 -25.62
N TYR A 279 8.82 -12.99 -25.71
CA TYR A 279 7.68 -12.92 -26.61
C TYR A 279 8.09 -13.16 -28.07
N PHE A 280 9.14 -12.47 -28.56
CA PHE A 280 9.66 -12.69 -29.90
C PHE A 280 10.25 -14.09 -30.11
N ALA A 281 10.68 -14.78 -29.04
CA ALA A 281 11.14 -16.16 -29.09
C ALA A 281 10.01 -17.20 -29.12
N GLY A 282 8.73 -16.79 -29.03
CA GLY A 282 7.60 -17.69 -29.02
C GLY A 282 7.41 -18.47 -27.71
N ASP A 283 7.91 -17.94 -26.59
CA ASP A 283 7.82 -18.61 -25.29
C ASP A 283 6.39 -18.58 -24.72
N GLU A 284 5.68 -19.70 -24.80
CA GLU A 284 4.34 -19.90 -24.23
C GLU A 284 4.35 -20.01 -22.69
N THR A 285 5.51 -20.14 -22.04
CA THR A 285 5.63 -20.28 -20.58
C THR A 285 5.51 -18.96 -19.81
N LEU A 286 5.34 -17.86 -20.53
CA LEU A 286 5.24 -16.51 -19.98
C LEU A 286 3.92 -16.31 -19.23
N ALA A 287 3.89 -16.81 -17.98
CA ALA A 287 2.71 -16.78 -17.15
C ALA A 287 2.32 -15.35 -16.76
N ASP A 288 1.05 -15.02 -16.96
CA ASP A 288 0.41 -13.75 -16.56
C ASP A 288 0.73 -13.36 -15.11
N ALA A 289 0.82 -14.35 -14.21
CA ALA A 289 1.21 -14.17 -12.81
C ALA A 289 2.64 -13.62 -12.64
N GLN A 290 3.60 -14.04 -13.47
CA GLN A 290 4.99 -13.56 -13.40
C GLN A 290 5.11 -12.11 -13.88
N LEU A 291 4.42 -11.75 -14.97
CA LEU A 291 4.37 -10.38 -15.47
C LEU A 291 3.76 -9.42 -14.44
N ARG A 292 2.61 -9.79 -13.86
CA ARG A 292 1.99 -9.00 -12.79
C ARG A 292 2.88 -8.91 -11.54
N ALA A 293 3.59 -9.99 -11.17
CA ALA A 293 4.54 -9.97 -10.06
C ALA A 293 5.74 -9.04 -10.32
N SER A 294 6.26 -9.02 -11.55
CA SER A 294 7.34 -8.10 -11.95
C SER A 294 6.88 -6.64 -11.88
N LYS A 295 5.71 -6.33 -12.47
CA LYS A 295 5.07 -5.01 -12.37
C LYS A 295 4.85 -4.59 -10.90
N GLY A 296 4.32 -5.49 -10.08
CA GLY A 296 4.10 -5.25 -8.66
C GLY A 296 5.40 -4.98 -7.89
N SER A 297 6.49 -5.69 -8.23
CA SER A 297 7.80 -5.52 -7.60
C SER A 297 8.44 -4.18 -7.97
N LEU A 298 8.38 -3.77 -9.24
CA LEU A 298 8.85 -2.46 -9.72
C LEU A 298 8.15 -1.31 -8.97
N ILE A 299 6.82 -1.36 -8.90
CA ILE A 299 6.02 -0.36 -8.18
C ILE A 299 6.30 -0.41 -6.66
N GLY A 300 6.43 -1.61 -6.09
CA GLY A 300 6.71 -1.81 -4.67
C GLY A 300 8.03 -1.20 -4.22
N ILE A 301 9.11 -1.38 -4.99
CA ILE A 301 10.42 -0.78 -4.69
C ILE A 301 10.35 0.74 -4.79
N TYR A 302 9.74 1.29 -5.85
CA TYR A 302 9.57 2.73 -6.01
C TYR A 302 8.80 3.35 -4.83
N LYS A 303 7.70 2.72 -4.39
CA LYS A 303 6.92 3.15 -3.21
C LYS A 303 7.72 3.04 -1.91
N SER A 304 8.55 2.00 -1.76
CA SER A 304 9.41 1.85 -0.58
C SER A 304 10.49 2.94 -0.47
N MET A 305 10.83 3.59 -1.59
CA MET A 305 11.81 4.67 -1.67
C MET A 305 11.21 6.05 -1.38
N GLU A 306 9.90 6.22 -1.60
CA GLU A 306 9.19 7.50 -1.46
C GLU A 306 9.34 8.16 -0.08
N PRO A 307 9.23 7.44 1.06
CA PRO A 307 9.44 8.06 2.35
C PRO A 307 10.88 8.56 2.51
N ALA A 308 11.87 7.81 2.03
CA ALA A 308 13.27 8.24 2.08
C ALA A 308 13.51 9.47 1.19
N LEU A 309 12.85 9.57 0.03
CA LEU A 309 12.90 10.76 -0.85
C LEU A 309 12.34 12.02 -0.19
N ALA A 310 11.29 11.88 0.63
CA ALA A 310 10.73 12.99 1.39
C ALA A 310 11.74 13.56 2.41
N PHE A 311 12.59 12.71 3.01
CA PHE A 311 13.62 13.13 3.98
C PHE A 311 14.94 13.53 3.35
N LEU A 312 15.11 13.38 2.04
CA LEU A 312 16.33 13.72 1.32
C LEU A 312 16.80 15.19 1.54
N PRO A 313 15.93 16.22 1.62
CA PRO A 313 16.36 17.59 1.92
C PRO A 313 16.95 17.80 3.33
N LEU A 314 16.68 16.87 4.24
CA LEU A 314 17.14 16.88 5.63
C LEU A 314 18.34 15.96 5.84
N ASP A 315 18.89 15.40 4.76
CA ASP A 315 19.94 14.40 4.82
C ASP A 315 21.29 15.00 5.23
N LEU A 316 21.97 14.29 6.14
CA LEU A 316 23.37 14.51 6.44
C LEU A 316 24.13 13.34 5.81
N SER A 317 24.83 13.59 4.70
CA SER A 317 25.47 12.52 3.95
C SER A 317 26.86 12.88 3.46
N ARG A 318 27.69 11.85 3.32
CA ARG A 318 28.99 11.93 2.63
C ARG A 318 28.85 11.22 1.30
N GLY A 319 29.20 11.88 0.19
CA GLY A 319 29.06 11.34 -1.15
C GLY A 319 29.45 12.32 -2.25
N ARG A 320 29.48 11.85 -3.51
CA ARG A 320 29.72 12.72 -4.69
C ARG A 320 28.49 13.54 -5.04
N TRP A 321 27.32 12.92 -5.02
CA TRP A 321 26.04 13.55 -5.35
C TRP A 321 25.37 14.16 -4.13
N ASN A 322 24.82 15.36 -4.29
CA ASN A 322 24.04 16.04 -3.25
C ASN A 322 22.55 15.58 -3.27
N ALA A 323 21.73 16.12 -2.37
CA ALA A 323 20.31 15.78 -2.29
C ALA A 323 19.50 16.16 -3.54
N ASP A 324 19.82 17.27 -4.20
CA ASP A 324 19.12 17.74 -5.39
C ASP A 324 19.50 16.92 -6.64
N ASP A 325 20.78 16.52 -6.75
CA ASP A 325 21.33 15.64 -7.78
C ASP A 325 20.63 14.26 -7.72
N VAL A 326 20.49 13.69 -6.52
CA VAL A 326 19.77 12.42 -6.30
C VAL A 326 18.28 12.55 -6.65
N ARG A 327 17.66 13.70 -6.36
CA ARG A 327 16.26 13.98 -6.75
C ARG A 327 16.11 14.14 -8.28
N GLY A 328 17.07 14.77 -8.94
CA GLY A 328 17.11 14.88 -10.40
C GLY A 328 17.17 13.50 -11.07
N LEU A 329 18.06 12.63 -10.57
CA LEU A 329 18.16 11.26 -11.03
C LEU A 329 16.89 10.45 -10.79
N GLN A 330 16.24 10.62 -9.63
CA GLN A 330 14.97 9.97 -9.33
C GLN A 330 13.87 10.33 -10.34
N GLY A 331 13.82 11.58 -10.81
CA GLY A 331 12.90 12.00 -11.87
C GLY A 331 13.10 11.21 -13.14
N ARG A 332 14.36 11.05 -13.60
CA ARG A 332 14.69 10.28 -14.82
C ARG A 332 14.41 8.80 -14.66
N VAL A 333 14.71 8.22 -13.50
CA VAL A 333 14.42 6.80 -13.21
C VAL A 333 12.91 6.54 -13.15
N ARG A 334 12.12 7.49 -12.62
CA ARG A 334 10.65 7.40 -12.62
C ARG A 334 10.11 7.38 -14.04
N ASP A 335 10.66 8.19 -14.94
CA ASP A 335 10.21 8.25 -16.33
C ASP A 335 10.57 6.94 -17.07
N ALA A 336 11.76 6.38 -16.84
CA ALA A 336 12.15 5.06 -17.35
C ALA A 336 11.29 3.92 -16.76
N LEU A 337 10.95 3.99 -15.48
CA LEU A 337 10.01 3.08 -14.82
C LEU A 337 8.63 3.13 -15.47
N ALA A 338 8.10 4.32 -15.75
CA ALA A 338 6.81 4.47 -16.42
C ALA A 338 6.82 3.85 -17.83
N ALA A 339 7.89 4.07 -18.61
CA ALA A 339 8.06 3.45 -19.92
C ALA A 339 8.14 1.91 -19.83
N GLY A 340 8.91 1.38 -18.87
CA GLY A 340 9.00 -0.07 -18.62
C GLY A 340 7.67 -0.70 -18.18
N ILE A 341 6.89 -0.01 -17.34
CA ILE A 341 5.54 -0.46 -16.94
C ILE A 341 4.61 -0.49 -18.16
N PHE A 342 4.67 0.50 -19.05
CA PHE A 342 3.84 0.49 -20.26
C PHE A 342 4.17 -0.66 -21.20
N LEU A 343 5.43 -1.07 -21.29
CA LEU A 343 5.85 -2.24 -22.05
C LEU A 343 5.34 -3.54 -21.39
N LEU A 344 5.38 -3.64 -20.06
CA LEU A 344 4.78 -4.78 -19.34
C LEU A 344 3.26 -4.84 -19.48
N ASP A 345 2.57 -3.70 -19.44
CA ASP A 345 1.11 -3.62 -19.56
C ASP A 345 0.59 -4.10 -20.90
N PHE A 346 1.35 -3.84 -21.97
CA PHE A 346 1.10 -4.42 -23.29
C PHE A 346 1.15 -5.96 -23.24
N HIS A 347 2.17 -6.53 -22.61
CA HIS A 347 2.30 -7.99 -22.51
C HIS A 347 1.23 -8.62 -21.60
N ILE A 348 0.91 -7.98 -20.47
CA ILE A 348 -0.14 -8.44 -19.55
C ILE A 348 -1.49 -8.46 -20.26
N THR A 349 -1.81 -7.39 -20.98
CA THR A 349 -3.10 -7.26 -21.66
C THR A 349 -3.22 -8.32 -22.77
N ARG A 350 -2.17 -8.51 -23.58
CA ARG A 350 -2.10 -9.57 -24.60
C ARG A 350 -2.28 -10.97 -24.02
N VAL A 351 -1.53 -11.33 -22.97
CA VAL A 351 -1.62 -12.66 -22.35
C VAL A 351 -3.00 -12.86 -21.72
N SER A 352 -3.55 -11.84 -21.06
CA SER A 352 -4.88 -11.90 -20.47
C SER A 352 -5.97 -12.06 -21.52
N ALA A 353 -5.84 -11.42 -22.68
CA ALA A 353 -6.76 -11.55 -23.81
C ALA A 353 -6.71 -12.97 -24.41
N ALA A 354 -5.50 -13.52 -24.60
CA ALA A 354 -5.32 -14.90 -25.07
C ALA A 354 -5.99 -15.92 -24.11
N ALA A 355 -5.78 -15.77 -22.80
CA ALA A 355 -6.39 -16.64 -21.79
C ALA A 355 -7.93 -16.52 -21.75
N ARG A 356 -8.51 -15.34 -22.02
CA ARG A 356 -9.97 -15.17 -22.13
C ARG A 356 -10.52 -15.88 -23.38
N ALA A 357 -9.82 -15.76 -24.51
CA ALA A 357 -10.23 -16.38 -25.76
C ALA A 357 -10.25 -17.91 -25.69
N GLU A 358 -9.26 -18.51 -25.04
CA GLU A 358 -9.22 -19.95 -24.77
C GLU A 358 -10.42 -20.40 -23.94
N LYS A 359 -10.76 -19.65 -22.87
CA LYS A 359 -11.95 -19.92 -22.04
C LYS A 359 -13.25 -19.83 -22.84
N LEU A 360 -13.42 -18.80 -23.68
CA LEU A 360 -14.61 -18.67 -24.52
C LEU A 360 -14.71 -19.77 -25.57
N GLY A 361 -13.60 -20.16 -26.20
CA GLY A 361 -13.56 -21.27 -27.16
C GLY A 361 -13.97 -22.60 -26.52
N THR A 362 -13.54 -22.83 -25.28
CA THR A 362 -13.91 -24.03 -24.50
C THR A 362 -15.40 -24.03 -24.12
N VAL A 363 -15.97 -22.89 -23.71
CA VAL A 363 -17.40 -22.75 -23.39
C VAL A 363 -18.28 -22.94 -24.63
N GLN A 364 -17.93 -22.34 -25.78
CA GLN A 364 -18.67 -22.49 -27.03
C GLN A 364 -18.66 -23.92 -27.57
N SER A 365 -17.53 -24.62 -27.45
CA SER A 365 -17.43 -26.04 -27.85
C SER A 365 -18.31 -26.95 -26.99
N THR A 366 -18.46 -26.64 -25.69
CA THR A 366 -19.31 -27.40 -24.76
C THR A 366 -20.81 -27.14 -25.02
N SER A 367 -21.21 -25.91 -25.37
CA SER A 367 -22.60 -25.59 -25.71
C SER A 367 -23.06 -26.14 -27.07
N ARG A 368 -22.14 -26.34 -28.02
CA ARG A 368 -22.47 -26.93 -29.34
C ARG A 368 -22.71 -28.44 -29.29
N THR A 369 -22.27 -29.14 -28.24
CA THR A 369 -22.45 -30.60 -28.14
C THR A 369 -23.81 -31.00 -27.51
N GLN A 370 -24.69 -30.05 -27.15
CA GLN A 370 -25.96 -30.34 -26.46
C GLN A 370 -27.23 -29.95 -27.24
N SER A 371 -27.21 -29.90 -28.56
CA SER A 371 -28.46 -29.73 -29.33
C SER A 371 -28.42 -30.48 -30.67
N PRO A 372 -29.15 -31.60 -30.81
CA PRO A 372 -29.57 -32.12 -32.10
C PRO A 372 -30.96 -31.59 -32.49
N ASP A 373 -31.04 -31.05 -33.70
CA ASP A 373 -32.19 -30.83 -34.60
C ASP A 373 -33.61 -30.59 -34.06
N ASN A 374 -34.18 -29.40 -34.37
CA ASN A 374 -35.25 -29.23 -35.36
C ASN A 374 -35.87 -27.82 -35.29
N SER A 375 -35.77 -27.05 -36.38
CA SER A 375 -36.82 -26.17 -36.95
C SER A 375 -36.20 -25.19 -37.94
N GLY A 376 -36.83 -25.12 -39.11
CA GLY A 376 -36.26 -24.63 -40.36
C GLY A 376 -36.20 -23.11 -40.53
N ASP A 377 -35.32 -22.75 -41.46
CA ASP A 377 -35.31 -21.65 -42.43
C ASP A 377 -35.81 -20.22 -42.13
N GLU A 378 -36.44 -19.90 -41.00
CA GLU A 378 -36.79 -18.50 -40.66
C GLU A 378 -35.67 -17.76 -39.91
N ARG A 379 -34.63 -18.47 -39.45
CA ARG A 379 -33.48 -17.87 -38.73
C ARG A 379 -32.41 -17.27 -39.64
N LYS A 380 -32.37 -17.66 -40.93
CA LYS A 380 -31.30 -17.24 -41.87
C LYS A 380 -31.42 -15.80 -42.36
N GLU A 381 -32.56 -15.14 -42.21
CA GLU A 381 -32.73 -13.73 -42.60
C GLU A 381 -32.44 -12.73 -41.48
N ARG A 382 -32.60 -13.11 -40.20
CA ARG A 382 -32.27 -12.23 -39.06
C ARG A 382 -30.79 -12.27 -38.65
N GLU A 383 -30.04 -13.28 -39.08
CA GLU A 383 -28.59 -13.39 -38.80
C GLU A 383 -27.70 -12.54 -39.72
N LYS A 384 -28.23 -11.95 -40.79
CA LYS A 384 -27.43 -11.14 -41.73
C LYS A 384 -27.03 -9.76 -41.20
N THR A 385 -27.60 -9.30 -40.07
CA THR A 385 -27.33 -7.99 -39.47
C THR A 385 -26.60 -8.06 -38.12
N SER A 386 -26.45 -9.25 -37.54
CA SER A 386 -25.64 -9.44 -36.32
C SER A 386 -24.17 -9.66 -36.70
N LEU A 387 -23.33 -8.65 -36.49
CA LEU A 387 -21.87 -8.79 -36.58
C LEU A 387 -21.40 -10.03 -35.81
N ASN A 388 -20.58 -10.84 -36.48
CA ASN A 388 -20.08 -12.12 -35.98
C ASN A 388 -19.49 -11.96 -34.56
N PRO A 389 -19.94 -12.73 -33.52
CA PRO A 389 -19.46 -12.54 -32.14
C PRO A 389 -17.94 -12.71 -31.98
N GLY A 390 -17.31 -13.49 -32.87
CA GLY A 390 -15.85 -13.60 -32.95
C GLY A 390 -15.16 -12.30 -33.40
N LEU A 391 -15.78 -11.52 -34.29
CA LEU A 391 -15.28 -10.21 -34.71
C LEU A 391 -15.42 -9.18 -33.58
N ILE A 392 -16.54 -9.20 -32.87
CA ILE A 392 -16.76 -8.33 -31.69
C ILE A 392 -15.73 -8.63 -30.59
N ASN A 393 -15.41 -9.91 -30.34
CA ASN A 393 -14.37 -10.29 -29.38
C ASN A 393 -12.95 -9.91 -29.82
N ALA A 394 -12.64 -10.02 -31.12
CA ALA A 394 -11.37 -9.54 -31.67
C ALA A 394 -11.24 -8.01 -31.59
N LEU A 395 -12.35 -7.28 -31.67
CA LEU A 395 -12.40 -5.82 -31.50
C LEU A 395 -12.31 -5.39 -30.03
N LYS A 396 -12.87 -6.18 -29.11
CA LYS A 396 -12.69 -6.00 -27.65
C LYS A 396 -11.24 -6.19 -27.22
N SER A 397 -10.44 -6.92 -28.00
CA SER A 397 -9.04 -7.21 -27.70
C SER A 397 -8.15 -7.03 -28.93
N PRO A 398 -7.86 -5.78 -29.33
CA PRO A 398 -7.01 -5.50 -30.49
C PRO A 398 -5.60 -6.09 -30.35
N GLU A 399 -5.17 -6.38 -29.12
CA GLU A 399 -3.89 -7.05 -28.83
C GLU A 399 -3.91 -8.58 -29.08
N GLN A 400 -5.09 -9.16 -29.30
CA GLN A 400 -5.26 -10.57 -29.62
C GLN A 400 -5.16 -10.84 -31.13
N SER A 401 -5.23 -9.82 -32.00
CA SER A 401 -5.06 -10.03 -33.43
C SER A 401 -3.66 -10.59 -33.69
N SER A 402 -3.58 -11.77 -34.28
CA SER A 402 -2.31 -12.44 -34.55
C SER A 402 -1.47 -11.56 -35.48
N ILE A 403 -0.36 -11.04 -34.96
CA ILE A 403 0.76 -10.61 -35.80
C ILE A 403 1.11 -11.83 -36.67
N ARG A 404 1.11 -11.67 -38.00
CA ARG A 404 1.50 -12.75 -38.92
C ARG A 404 2.84 -13.32 -38.44
N GLN A 405 2.98 -14.65 -38.37
CA GLN A 405 4.18 -15.28 -37.80
C GLN A 405 5.48 -14.77 -38.46
N GLY A 406 5.46 -14.55 -39.78
CA GLY A 406 6.58 -13.92 -40.50
C GLY A 406 6.86 -12.47 -40.09
N LEU A 407 5.85 -11.66 -39.75
CA LEU A 407 6.05 -10.30 -39.25
C LEU A 407 6.66 -10.28 -37.84
N LEU A 408 6.34 -11.28 -37.01
CA LEU A 408 6.91 -11.41 -35.67
C LEU A 408 8.40 -11.78 -35.72
N GLU A 409 8.80 -12.62 -36.67
CA GLU A 409 10.21 -12.92 -36.95
C GLU A 409 10.97 -11.68 -37.47
N THR A 410 10.38 -10.91 -38.39
CA THR A 410 11.02 -9.68 -38.86
C THR A 410 11.14 -8.63 -37.76
N LEU A 411 10.12 -8.46 -36.91
CA LEU A 411 10.17 -7.55 -35.76
C LEU A 411 11.21 -7.97 -34.72
N LYS A 412 11.42 -9.27 -34.54
CA LYS A 412 12.48 -9.80 -33.68
C LYS A 412 13.85 -9.32 -34.16
N ASP A 413 14.10 -9.43 -35.46
CA ASP A 413 15.39 -9.08 -36.05
C ASP A 413 15.62 -7.56 -36.04
N THR A 414 14.60 -6.74 -36.34
CA THR A 414 14.74 -5.28 -36.34
C THR A 414 14.89 -4.67 -34.95
N THR A 415 14.32 -5.29 -33.92
CA THR A 415 14.34 -4.78 -32.53
C THR A 415 15.42 -5.40 -31.64
N ALA A 416 16.09 -6.47 -32.08
CA ALA A 416 17.09 -7.21 -31.30
C ALA A 416 18.23 -6.33 -30.78
N GLU A 417 18.79 -5.48 -31.65
CA GLU A 417 19.91 -4.60 -31.30
C GLU A 417 19.52 -3.57 -30.23
N VAL A 418 18.37 -2.90 -30.39
CA VAL A 418 17.88 -1.91 -29.42
C VAL A 418 17.62 -2.57 -28.07
N LEU A 419 16.97 -3.74 -28.06
CA LEU A 419 16.70 -4.45 -26.82
C LEU A 419 18.00 -4.89 -26.13
N ASP A 420 19.03 -5.33 -26.87
CA ASP A 420 20.34 -5.71 -26.34
C ASP A 420 21.09 -4.52 -25.72
N VAL A 421 21.30 -3.47 -26.51
CA VAL A 421 22.03 -2.28 -26.07
C VAL A 421 21.31 -1.63 -24.89
N ASN A 422 19.97 -1.59 -24.88
CA ASN A 422 19.20 -1.03 -23.78
C ASN A 422 19.40 -1.82 -22.48
N SER A 423 19.40 -3.16 -22.52
CA SER A 423 19.68 -3.99 -21.35
C SER A 423 21.10 -3.76 -20.80
N ARG A 424 22.10 -3.68 -21.69
CA ARG A 424 23.49 -3.35 -21.30
C ARG A 424 23.59 -1.95 -20.69
N ALA A 425 22.93 -0.96 -21.27
CA ALA A 425 22.87 0.41 -20.76
C ALA A 425 22.27 0.48 -19.35
N VAL A 426 21.15 -0.22 -19.11
CA VAL A 426 20.52 -0.32 -17.79
C VAL A 426 21.47 -0.95 -16.75
N LYS A 427 22.19 -2.02 -17.12
CA LYS A 427 23.18 -2.65 -16.24
C LYS A 427 24.35 -1.73 -15.91
N ALA A 428 24.92 -1.05 -16.90
CA ALA A 428 26.02 -0.10 -16.72
C ALA A 428 25.58 1.10 -15.85
N ALA A 429 24.36 1.60 -16.03
CA ALA A 429 23.79 2.65 -15.19
C ALA A 429 23.65 2.19 -13.73
N ALA A 430 23.12 0.99 -13.49
CA ALA A 430 23.01 0.43 -12.15
C ALA A 430 24.39 0.23 -11.49
N ASP A 431 25.36 -0.30 -12.23
CA ASP A 431 26.73 -0.51 -11.73
C ASP A 431 27.44 0.81 -11.41
N THR A 432 27.16 1.87 -12.16
CA THR A 432 27.65 3.23 -11.89
C THR A 432 27.09 3.76 -10.57
N VAL A 433 25.76 3.66 -10.37
CA VAL A 433 25.11 4.05 -9.12
C VAL A 433 25.67 3.23 -7.94
N HIS A 434 25.89 1.92 -8.14
CA HIS A 434 26.47 1.03 -7.15
C HIS A 434 27.86 1.47 -6.69
N VAL A 435 28.76 1.73 -7.64
CA VAL A 435 30.15 2.16 -7.36
C VAL A 435 30.17 3.50 -6.61
N ILE A 436 29.29 4.43 -6.98
CA ILE A 436 29.18 5.74 -6.31
C ILE A 436 28.64 5.57 -4.89
N ASN A 437 27.64 4.71 -4.69
CA ASN A 437 26.99 4.55 -3.40
C ASN A 437 27.86 3.80 -2.38
N THR A 438 28.58 2.76 -2.83
CA THR A 438 29.54 2.00 -1.99
C THR A 438 30.89 2.73 -1.81
N GLY A 439 31.14 3.74 -2.65
CA GLY A 439 32.35 4.56 -2.72
C GLY A 439 32.56 5.62 -1.62
N ARG A 440 31.63 5.79 -0.68
CA ARG A 440 31.53 7.01 0.16
C ARG A 440 32.67 7.22 1.16
N TRP A 441 33.20 6.13 1.72
CA TRP A 441 34.16 6.17 2.84
C TRP A 441 35.58 5.73 2.45
N TYR A 442 35.72 4.96 1.37
CA TYR A 442 37.00 4.36 0.96
C TYR A 442 37.40 4.81 -0.45
N PHE A 443 38.54 5.49 -0.55
CA PHE A 443 39.21 5.84 -1.82
C PHE A 443 40.24 4.78 -2.15
N SER A 444 39.98 4.02 -3.22
CA SER A 444 40.98 3.13 -3.83
C SER A 444 41.18 3.58 -5.26
N THR A 445 42.43 3.64 -5.71
CA THR A 445 42.83 3.98 -7.08
C THR A 445 42.12 3.09 -8.12
N ALA A 446 41.99 1.80 -7.82
CA ALA A 446 41.26 0.83 -8.65
C ALA A 446 39.77 1.18 -8.83
N ARG A 447 39.14 1.83 -7.83
CA ARG A 447 37.73 2.21 -7.89
C ARG A 447 37.52 3.46 -8.75
N THR A 448 38.41 4.44 -8.64
CA THR A 448 38.39 5.62 -9.52
C THR A 448 38.63 5.23 -10.97
N GLU A 449 39.51 4.26 -11.21
CA GLU A 449 39.76 3.71 -12.55
C GLU A 449 38.54 2.94 -13.08
N ARG A 450 37.92 2.08 -12.26
CA ARG A 450 36.66 1.40 -12.62
C ARG A 450 35.55 2.40 -12.96
N LEU A 451 35.41 3.49 -12.20
CA LEU A 451 34.41 4.51 -12.48
C LEU A 451 34.69 5.25 -13.79
N ARG A 452 35.97 5.50 -14.11
CA ARG A 452 36.36 6.08 -15.41
C ARG A 452 36.03 5.13 -16.56
N GLY A 453 36.32 3.84 -16.39
CA GLY A 453 35.95 2.80 -17.36
C GLY A 453 34.43 2.73 -17.59
N LEU A 454 33.63 2.79 -16.52
CA LEU A 454 32.17 2.85 -16.63
C LEU A 454 31.69 4.13 -17.32
N GLN A 455 32.35 5.28 -17.10
CA GLN A 455 32.01 6.53 -17.78
C GLN A 455 32.28 6.44 -19.29
N GLU A 456 33.39 5.83 -19.69
CA GLU A 456 33.72 5.56 -21.11
C GLU A 456 32.72 4.57 -21.73
N GLU A 457 32.37 3.50 -21.00
CA GLU A 457 31.37 2.52 -21.42
C GLU A 457 29.98 3.14 -21.59
N LEU A 458 29.53 3.98 -20.65
CA LEU A 458 28.27 4.72 -20.74
C LEU A 458 28.21 5.62 -21.97
N LYS A 459 29.31 6.33 -22.28
CA LYS A 459 29.42 7.16 -23.49
C LYS A 459 29.28 6.31 -24.76
N GLY A 460 29.96 5.16 -24.80
CA GLY A 460 29.86 4.20 -25.91
C GLY A 460 28.43 3.67 -26.07
N LEU A 461 27.84 3.14 -25.00
CA LEU A 461 26.48 2.58 -25.00
C LEU A 461 25.42 3.62 -25.36
N ARG A 462 25.58 4.88 -24.92
CA ARG A 462 24.68 5.98 -25.28
C ARG A 462 24.67 6.24 -26.79
N SER A 463 25.84 6.30 -27.41
CA SER A 463 25.96 6.51 -28.86
C SER A 463 25.41 5.31 -29.66
N GLN A 464 25.71 4.08 -29.20
CA GLN A 464 25.17 2.85 -29.80
C GLN A 464 23.64 2.80 -29.69
N LEU A 465 23.08 3.15 -28.53
CA LEU A 465 21.63 3.12 -28.30
C LEU A 465 20.92 4.15 -29.19
N GLN A 466 21.50 5.34 -29.37
CA GLN A 466 20.97 6.36 -30.26
C GLN A 466 20.92 5.88 -31.71
N SER A 467 22.00 5.27 -32.18
CA SER A 467 22.12 4.73 -33.53
C SER A 467 21.14 3.57 -33.74
N ALA A 468 21.14 2.59 -32.82
CA ALA A 468 20.25 1.44 -32.87
C ALA A 468 18.77 1.86 -32.86
N ARG A 469 18.40 2.88 -32.06
CA ARG A 469 17.03 3.41 -32.04
C ARG A 469 16.64 4.02 -33.39
N GLY A 470 17.53 4.80 -34.00
CA GLY A 470 17.30 5.39 -35.33
C GLY A 470 17.13 4.31 -36.41
N SER A 471 18.02 3.32 -36.42
CA SER A 471 17.95 2.19 -37.36
C SER A 471 16.72 1.31 -37.15
N CYS A 472 16.33 1.04 -35.90
CA CYS A 472 15.14 0.26 -35.56
C CYS A 472 13.87 0.90 -36.12
N VAL A 473 13.73 2.22 -36.00
CA VAL A 473 12.57 2.96 -36.52
C VAL A 473 12.44 2.79 -38.04
N VAL A 474 13.54 2.97 -38.77
CA VAL A 474 13.53 2.86 -40.25
C VAL A 474 13.28 1.41 -40.68
N ASN A 475 14.05 0.47 -40.15
CA ASN A 475 13.99 -0.94 -40.54
C ASN A 475 12.64 -1.57 -40.17
N THR A 476 12.04 -1.18 -39.04
CA THR A 476 10.73 -1.70 -38.62
C THR A 476 9.60 -1.16 -39.49
N ASN A 477 9.63 0.13 -39.85
CA ASN A 477 8.64 0.69 -40.78
C ASN A 477 8.68 -0.03 -42.14
N ASP A 478 9.88 -0.27 -42.68
CA ASP A 478 10.05 -0.98 -43.95
C ASP A 478 9.63 -2.46 -43.84
N ALA A 479 9.91 -3.12 -42.71
CA ALA A 479 9.47 -4.49 -42.44
C ALA A 479 7.95 -4.62 -42.33
N VAL A 480 7.28 -3.69 -41.64
CA VAL A 480 5.82 -3.67 -41.50
C VAL A 480 5.16 -3.43 -42.86
N LEU A 481 5.73 -2.56 -43.69
CA LEU A 481 5.25 -2.32 -45.05
C LEU A 481 5.42 -3.56 -45.94
N GLY A 482 6.59 -4.22 -45.90
CA GLY A 482 6.83 -5.43 -46.69
C GLY A 482 5.92 -6.60 -46.30
N ALA A 483 5.65 -6.80 -45.00
CA ALA A 483 4.77 -7.87 -44.54
C ALA A 483 3.27 -7.67 -44.88
N HIS A 484 2.91 -6.44 -45.28
CA HIS A 484 1.55 -6.01 -45.58
C HIS A 484 1.43 -5.40 -46.99
N GLU A 485 2.37 -5.69 -47.89
CA GLU A 485 2.39 -5.21 -49.28
C GLU A 485 1.12 -5.64 -50.03
N ASP A 486 0.52 -6.76 -49.63
CA ASP A 486 -0.76 -7.26 -50.16
C ASP A 486 -1.93 -6.28 -49.98
N LEU A 487 -1.86 -5.41 -48.96
CA LEU A 487 -2.90 -4.45 -48.60
C LEU A 487 -2.85 -3.13 -49.38
N PHE A 488 -1.73 -2.80 -50.03
CA PHE A 488 -1.55 -1.55 -50.77
C PHE A 488 -1.64 -1.76 -52.29
N ASP A 489 -2.16 -0.75 -53.00
CA ASP A 489 -2.15 -0.68 -54.46
C ASP A 489 -0.80 -0.15 -55.01
N GLU A 490 -0.65 -0.15 -56.33
CA GLU A 490 0.59 0.31 -57.01
C GLU A 490 0.89 1.81 -56.75
N GLN A 491 -0.07 2.56 -56.23
CA GLN A 491 0.02 3.98 -55.87
C GLN A 491 0.30 4.18 -54.37
N GLY A 492 0.48 3.11 -53.59
CA GLY A 492 0.77 3.15 -52.16
C GLY A 492 -0.42 3.49 -51.27
N GLN A 493 -1.65 3.35 -51.79
CA GLN A 493 -2.90 3.55 -51.06
C GLN A 493 -3.55 2.20 -50.70
N LEU A 494 -4.34 2.17 -49.64
CA LEU A 494 -5.02 0.94 -49.21
C LEU A 494 -6.03 0.45 -50.26
N LYS A 495 -5.94 -0.84 -50.65
CA LYS A 495 -6.92 -1.51 -51.53
C LYS A 495 -8.34 -1.46 -50.95
N ASN A 496 -9.33 -1.59 -51.82
CA ASN A 496 -10.74 -1.42 -51.47
C ASN A 496 -11.17 -2.37 -50.33
N ARG A 497 -11.81 -1.82 -49.29
CA ARG A 497 -12.04 -2.48 -47.98
C ARG A 497 -12.85 -3.78 -48.06
N LYS A 498 -13.66 -3.99 -49.10
CA LYS A 498 -14.49 -5.19 -49.31
C LYS A 498 -13.67 -6.47 -49.51
N ASP A 499 -12.42 -6.34 -49.95
CA ASP A 499 -11.50 -7.46 -50.19
C ASP A 499 -10.49 -7.66 -49.04
N THR A 500 -10.55 -6.81 -48.01
CA THR A 500 -9.52 -6.75 -46.94
C THR A 500 -10.07 -7.27 -45.61
N ASN A 501 -9.37 -8.23 -44.99
CA ASN A 501 -9.75 -8.74 -43.68
C ASN A 501 -9.49 -7.67 -42.59
N PRO A 502 -10.51 -7.23 -41.81
CA PRO A 502 -10.34 -6.20 -40.77
C PRO A 502 -9.30 -6.54 -39.70
N LEU A 503 -8.99 -7.83 -39.51
CA LEU A 503 -7.96 -8.31 -38.59
C LEU A 503 -6.52 -7.96 -39.05
N SER A 504 -6.30 -7.72 -40.34
CA SER A 504 -4.97 -7.40 -40.89
C SER A 504 -4.50 -5.98 -40.55
N LEU A 505 -5.43 -5.01 -40.51
CA LEU A 505 -5.15 -3.63 -40.10
C LEU A 505 -4.79 -3.53 -38.61
N ASN A 506 -5.40 -4.38 -37.77
CA ASN A 506 -5.08 -4.46 -36.34
C ASN A 506 -3.62 -4.91 -36.13
N GLY A 507 -3.09 -5.79 -37.00
CA GLY A 507 -1.69 -6.23 -36.95
C GLY A 507 -0.69 -5.09 -37.18
N ILE A 508 -1.00 -4.16 -38.10
CA ILE A 508 -0.17 -2.96 -38.35
C ILE A 508 -0.19 -2.04 -37.13
N VAL A 509 -1.39 -1.73 -36.60
CA VAL A 509 -1.54 -0.86 -35.41
C VAL A 509 -0.81 -1.46 -34.21
N LEU A 510 -0.91 -2.78 -33.99
CA LEU A 510 -0.25 -3.45 -32.88
C LEU A 510 1.27 -3.42 -32.99
N SER A 511 1.80 -3.62 -34.19
CA SER A 511 3.25 -3.57 -34.47
C SER A 511 3.80 -2.16 -34.22
N MET A 512 3.10 -1.13 -34.68
CA MET A 512 3.44 0.28 -34.46
C MET A 512 3.37 0.66 -32.97
N VAL A 513 2.36 0.15 -32.25
CA VAL A 513 2.25 0.37 -30.80
C VAL A 513 3.40 -0.31 -30.06
N LEU A 514 3.76 -1.54 -30.40
CA LEU A 514 4.87 -2.26 -29.77
C LEU A 514 6.21 -1.55 -30.04
N GLU A 515 6.46 -1.13 -31.29
CA GLU A 515 7.64 -0.36 -31.68
C GLU A 515 7.76 0.92 -30.85
N GLU A 516 6.70 1.74 -30.77
CA GLU A 516 6.69 3.00 -30.01
C GLU A 516 6.99 2.76 -28.51
N ARG A 517 6.54 1.64 -27.94
CA ARG A 517 6.84 1.28 -26.53
C ARG A 517 8.31 0.90 -26.34
N ILE A 518 8.90 0.15 -27.26
CA ILE A 518 10.33 -0.23 -27.22
C ILE A 518 11.20 1.02 -27.40
N VAL A 519 10.89 1.84 -28.41
CA VAL A 519 11.61 3.09 -28.69
C VAL A 519 11.48 4.07 -27.53
N GLY A 520 10.30 4.21 -26.93
CA GLY A 520 10.09 5.05 -25.75
C GLY A 520 10.87 4.60 -24.52
N ALA A 521 11.00 3.28 -24.31
CA ALA A 521 11.83 2.74 -23.24
C ALA A 521 13.34 2.96 -23.47
N ALA A 522 13.80 2.87 -24.72
CA ALA A 522 15.17 3.22 -25.08
C ALA A 522 15.44 4.73 -24.89
N ALA A 523 14.53 5.60 -25.33
CA ALA A 523 14.67 7.06 -25.21
C ALA A 523 14.72 7.54 -23.74
N THR A 524 13.91 6.96 -22.86
CA THR A 524 13.96 7.27 -21.42
C THR A 524 15.23 6.74 -20.76
N THR A 525 15.76 5.62 -21.22
CA THR A 525 17.06 5.11 -20.78
C THR A 525 18.19 6.03 -21.24
N GLU A 526 18.20 6.48 -22.50
CA GLU A 526 19.14 7.51 -22.99
C GLU A 526 19.12 8.76 -22.12
N ALA A 527 17.93 9.29 -21.81
CA ALA A 527 17.77 10.47 -20.98
C ALA A 527 18.26 10.26 -19.52
N MET A 528 18.23 9.02 -19.03
CA MET A 528 18.81 8.63 -17.74
C MET A 528 20.34 8.57 -17.81
N LEU A 529 20.89 7.97 -18.87
CA LEU A 529 22.35 7.92 -19.09
C LEU A 529 22.94 9.33 -19.22
N ASP A 530 22.29 10.19 -20.02
CA ASP A 530 22.72 11.58 -20.24
C ASP A 530 22.84 12.34 -18.90
N HIS A 531 21.86 12.14 -18.00
CA HIS A 531 21.89 12.77 -16.68
C HIS A 531 22.93 12.15 -15.73
N ILE A 532 23.13 10.83 -15.76
CA ILE A 532 24.21 10.18 -14.98
C ILE A 532 25.58 10.69 -15.46
N MET A 533 25.79 10.82 -16.77
CA MET A 533 27.02 11.34 -17.36
C MET A 533 27.27 12.80 -16.98
N GLU A 534 26.24 13.65 -17.07
CA GLU A 534 26.30 15.04 -16.61
C GLU A 534 26.71 15.13 -15.13
N LEU A 535 26.13 14.29 -14.27
CA LEU A 535 26.48 14.23 -12.85
C LEU A 535 27.92 13.73 -12.61
N LEU A 536 28.41 12.78 -13.42
CA LEU A 536 29.79 12.29 -13.34
C LEU A 536 30.82 13.37 -13.74
N GLU A 537 30.48 14.21 -14.72
CA GLU A 537 31.33 15.31 -15.19
C GLU A 537 31.33 16.50 -14.22
N LEU A 538 30.17 16.85 -13.66
CA LEU A 538 30.03 17.96 -12.72
C LEU A 538 30.54 17.63 -11.30
N ARG A 539 30.47 16.37 -10.86
CA ARG A 539 30.77 15.96 -9.47
C ARG A 539 31.90 14.93 -9.40
N THR A 540 33.14 15.41 -9.48
CA THR A 540 34.35 14.57 -9.44
C THR A 540 34.79 14.20 -8.01
N GLU A 541 34.53 15.06 -7.03
CA GLU A 541 34.98 14.90 -5.64
C GLU A 541 33.85 14.47 -4.69
N THR A 542 34.19 13.71 -3.66
CA THR A 542 33.30 13.39 -2.54
C THR A 542 33.35 14.49 -1.47
N ARG A 543 32.20 14.97 -1.04
CA ARG A 543 32.09 15.99 0.03
C ARG A 543 31.08 15.55 1.09
N VAL A 544 31.13 16.22 2.24
CA VAL A 544 30.09 16.11 3.26
C VAL A 544 29.03 17.15 2.95
N TRP A 545 27.79 16.69 2.76
CA TRP A 545 26.62 17.51 2.48
C TRP A 545 25.82 17.69 3.76
N VAL A 546 25.51 18.94 4.08
CA VAL A 546 24.75 19.35 5.27
C VAL A 546 23.32 19.69 4.84
N PRO A 547 22.30 19.43 5.68
CA PRO A 547 20.90 19.68 5.33
C PRO A 547 20.65 21.13 4.88
N SER A 548 20.02 21.28 3.71
CA SER A 548 19.78 22.58 3.08
C SER A 548 18.47 23.24 3.50
N ARG A 549 17.50 22.48 4.06
CA ARG A 549 16.13 22.97 4.35
C ARG A 549 15.55 22.48 5.69
N LEU A 550 16.11 22.89 6.83
CA LEU A 550 15.54 22.52 8.15
C LEU A 550 14.08 22.98 8.34
N HIS A 551 13.70 24.14 7.77
CA HIS A 551 12.31 24.61 7.78
C HIS A 551 11.32 23.64 7.10
N TYR A 552 11.81 22.82 6.16
CA TYR A 552 11.00 21.79 5.50
C TYR A 552 10.51 20.75 6.51
N ALA A 553 11.31 20.40 7.53
CA ALA A 553 10.92 19.44 8.57
C ALA A 553 9.68 19.92 9.35
N PHE A 554 9.65 21.21 9.69
CA PHE A 554 8.51 21.81 10.38
C PHE A 554 7.28 21.83 9.47
N SER A 555 7.42 22.32 8.23
CA SER A 555 6.30 22.29 7.28
C SER A 555 5.80 20.87 7.00
N TRP A 556 6.69 19.88 6.95
CA TRP A 556 6.36 18.49 6.73
C TRP A 556 5.55 17.92 7.89
N LEU A 557 5.93 18.23 9.14
CA LEU A 557 5.23 17.74 10.34
C LEU A 557 3.78 18.25 10.41
N PHE A 558 3.53 19.50 9.96
CA PHE A 558 2.20 20.11 9.96
C PHE A 558 1.42 19.93 8.65
N SER A 559 2.08 19.54 7.56
CA SER A 559 1.41 19.21 6.29
C SER A 559 0.75 17.83 6.34
N GLY A 560 -0.51 17.73 5.91
CA GLY A 560 -1.23 16.45 5.81
C GLY A 560 -0.81 15.58 4.61
N SER A 561 -0.08 16.12 3.63
CA SER A 561 0.00 15.57 2.27
C SER A 561 1.12 14.55 1.99
N VAL A 562 1.91 14.13 2.98
CA VAL A 562 3.06 13.21 2.76
C VAL A 562 3.07 12.15 3.85
N ALA A 563 3.03 10.86 3.56
CA ALA A 563 2.97 9.81 4.60
C ALA A 563 4.24 9.78 5.49
N ALA A 564 4.08 9.48 6.79
CA ALA A 564 5.21 9.23 7.69
C ALA A 564 5.71 7.78 7.55
N PRO A 565 7.03 7.52 7.45
CA PRO A 565 7.60 6.17 7.44
C PRO A 565 7.61 5.55 8.85
N VAL A 566 6.45 5.20 9.37
CA VAL A 566 6.33 4.43 10.62
C VAL A 566 5.90 3.02 10.27
N ALA A 567 6.85 2.07 10.27
CA ALA A 567 6.59 0.67 9.95
C ALA A 567 5.57 0.07 10.95
N GLY A 568 4.42 -0.40 10.45
CA GLY A 568 3.37 -1.07 11.24
C GLY A 568 2.23 -0.19 11.73
N ALA A 569 2.30 1.11 11.46
CA ALA A 569 1.14 1.99 11.50
C ALA A 569 0.58 2.09 10.08
N SER A 570 -0.70 1.80 9.88
CA SER A 570 -1.40 2.23 8.65
C SER A 570 -1.29 3.77 8.62
N THR A 571 -0.28 4.29 7.93
CA THR A 571 -0.01 5.74 7.83
C THR A 571 -0.80 6.38 6.71
N VAL A 572 -1.60 5.59 5.98
CA VAL A 572 -2.64 6.11 5.11
C VAL A 572 -3.53 6.95 6.02
N PRO A 573 -3.49 8.29 5.91
CA PRO A 573 -4.39 9.12 6.68
C PRO A 573 -5.77 8.64 6.33
N ALA A 574 -6.56 8.46 7.36
CA ALA A 574 -7.86 7.88 7.25
C ALA A 574 -8.79 9.02 6.81
N GLU A 575 -8.49 9.60 5.64
CA GLU A 575 -9.21 10.72 5.06
C GLU A 575 -10.58 10.20 4.65
N ASP A 576 -11.63 10.95 5.01
CA ASP A 576 -12.94 10.63 4.46
C ASP A 576 -12.80 10.73 2.93
N PRO A 577 -13.19 9.72 2.15
CA PRO A 577 -13.14 9.81 0.70
C PRO A 577 -13.91 11.03 0.15
N ASP A 578 -14.81 11.63 0.94
CA ASP A 578 -15.45 12.92 0.63
C ASP A 578 -14.54 14.15 0.85
N ASP A 579 -13.61 14.12 1.82
CA ASP A 579 -12.68 15.22 2.12
C ASP A 579 -11.51 15.27 1.11
N ILE A 580 -11.09 14.12 0.57
CA ILE A 580 -10.07 14.02 -0.52
C ILE A 580 -10.51 14.80 -1.76
N LEU A 581 -11.82 14.85 -2.00
CA LEU A 581 -12.43 15.57 -3.11
C LEU A 581 -12.29 17.10 -2.93
N ASP A 582 -12.37 17.59 -1.69
CA ASP A 582 -12.32 19.02 -1.37
C ASP A 582 -10.87 19.58 -1.39
N GLN A 583 -9.85 18.77 -1.09
CA GLN A 583 -8.44 19.20 -1.13
C GLN A 583 -7.87 19.41 -2.55
N ALA A 584 -8.52 18.94 -3.61
CA ALA A 584 -8.12 19.19 -5.01
C ALA A 584 -8.59 20.58 -5.51
N GLU A 585 -8.37 21.61 -4.70
CA GLU A 585 -9.06 22.90 -4.75
C GLU A 585 -8.73 23.75 -6.00
N GLU A 586 -7.54 23.56 -6.58
CA GLU A 586 -7.06 24.39 -7.70
C GLU A 586 -7.57 23.90 -9.07
N THR A 587 -7.74 22.59 -9.24
CA THR A 587 -8.31 21.95 -10.44
C THR A 587 -9.83 21.78 -10.33
N HIS A 588 -10.40 21.52 -9.15
CA HIS A 588 -11.84 21.64 -8.95
C HIS A 588 -12.33 23.07 -9.19
N ARG A 589 -11.51 24.10 -8.98
CA ARG A 589 -11.85 25.47 -9.37
C ARG A 589 -11.96 25.63 -10.90
N ARG A 590 -11.09 24.98 -11.68
CA ARG A 590 -11.16 24.98 -13.16
C ARG A 590 -12.26 24.05 -13.70
N LEU A 591 -12.46 22.88 -13.09
CA LEU A 591 -13.60 22.01 -13.35
C LEU A 591 -14.93 22.65 -12.92
N ARG A 592 -14.98 23.46 -11.84
CA ARG A 592 -16.16 24.26 -11.47
C ARG A 592 -16.43 25.37 -12.49
N LEU A 593 -15.42 25.87 -13.20
CA LEU A 593 -15.59 26.80 -14.32
C LEU A 593 -16.18 26.11 -15.55
N VAL A 594 -15.82 24.84 -15.81
CA VAL A 594 -16.43 23.99 -16.86
C VAL A 594 -17.83 23.49 -16.46
N ARG A 595 -18.04 23.18 -15.17
CA ARG A 595 -19.29 22.71 -14.56
C ARG A 595 -20.32 23.82 -14.34
N LYS A 596 -20.04 25.07 -14.74
CA LYS A 596 -21.03 26.15 -14.83
C LYS A 596 -22.02 25.95 -16.00
N GLY A 597 -22.50 24.72 -16.20
CA GLY A 597 -23.90 24.54 -16.55
C GLY A 597 -24.76 25.02 -15.36
N THR A 598 -26.04 25.29 -15.61
CA THR A 598 -27.05 25.90 -14.71
C THR A 598 -27.15 25.21 -13.34
N ALA A 599 -26.16 25.40 -12.46
CA ALA A 599 -26.15 24.83 -11.14
C ALA A 599 -27.22 25.52 -10.30
N ALA A 600 -28.22 24.76 -9.86
CA ALA A 600 -29.28 25.25 -8.99
C ALA A 600 -28.69 26.00 -7.79
N THR A 601 -29.18 27.21 -7.54
CA THR A 601 -28.78 28.08 -6.43
C THR A 601 -28.94 27.33 -5.11
N LYS A 602 -27.82 27.03 -4.43
CA LYS A 602 -27.84 26.42 -3.10
C LYS A 602 -28.67 27.31 -2.16
N ARG A 603 -29.80 26.79 -1.65
CA ARG A 603 -30.63 27.44 -0.62
C ARG A 603 -29.75 27.84 0.57
N ARG A 604 -29.68 29.14 0.90
CA ARG A 604 -28.98 29.67 2.09
C ARG A 604 -29.70 29.16 3.34
N LYS A 605 -29.10 28.21 4.07
CA LYS A 605 -29.59 27.73 5.37
C LYS A 605 -29.31 28.77 6.47
N GLY A 606 -30.14 28.86 7.52
CA GLY A 606 -29.92 29.78 8.66
C GLY A 606 -28.65 29.47 9.48
N LEU A 607 -28.14 30.45 10.25
CA LEU A 607 -26.88 30.33 11.02
C LEU A 607 -26.97 29.27 12.13
N LEU A 608 -28.07 29.22 12.88
CA LEU A 608 -28.29 28.24 13.95
C LEU A 608 -28.36 26.81 13.40
N THR A 609 -29.11 26.59 12.32
CA THR A 609 -29.18 25.29 11.64
C THR A 609 -27.81 24.87 11.10
N ARG A 610 -27.00 25.82 10.62
CA ARG A 610 -25.60 25.56 10.23
C ARG A 610 -24.73 25.18 11.42
N ALA A 611 -24.88 25.85 12.56
CA ALA A 611 -24.12 25.54 13.77
C ALA A 611 -24.49 24.16 14.34
N VAL A 612 -25.78 23.85 14.48
CA VAL A 612 -26.25 22.55 14.98
C VAL A 612 -25.86 21.41 14.05
N ILE A 613 -26.09 21.55 12.74
CA ILE A 613 -25.65 20.55 11.76
C ILE A 613 -24.12 20.47 11.74
N GLY A 614 -23.42 21.58 11.93
CA GLY A 614 -21.95 21.63 12.00
C GLY A 614 -21.41 20.86 13.20
N ILE A 615 -21.94 21.08 14.40
CA ILE A 615 -21.58 20.36 15.63
C ILE A 615 -21.93 18.88 15.51
N TYR A 616 -23.14 18.56 15.05
CA TYR A 616 -23.56 17.17 14.83
C TYR A 616 -22.63 16.47 13.82
N LYS A 617 -22.32 17.11 12.68
CA LYS A 617 -21.37 16.59 11.71
C LYS A 617 -19.95 16.48 12.27
N TRP A 618 -19.54 17.39 13.16
CA TRP A 618 -18.20 17.35 13.76
C TRP A 618 -18.03 16.13 14.68
N PHE A 619 -19.04 15.81 15.49
CA PHE A 619 -19.03 14.60 16.32
C PHE A 619 -19.28 13.30 15.52
N THR A 620 -20.14 13.35 14.50
CA THR A 620 -20.54 12.16 13.71
C THR A 620 -19.67 11.88 12.48
N ASN A 621 -18.74 12.79 12.13
CA ASN A 621 -17.69 12.51 11.15
C ASN A 621 -16.93 11.24 11.57
N PRO A 622 -16.45 10.40 10.62
CA PRO A 622 -15.72 9.18 10.96
C PRO A 622 -14.60 9.37 12.00
N GLY A 623 -13.90 10.50 11.96
CA GLY A 623 -12.87 10.83 12.96
C GLY A 623 -13.42 11.25 14.32
N GLY A 624 -14.59 11.87 14.36
CA GLY A 624 -15.32 12.17 15.59
C GLY A 624 -15.80 10.89 16.28
N MET A 625 -16.31 9.94 15.49
CA MET A 625 -16.73 8.62 15.97
C MET A 625 -15.56 7.79 16.49
N TYR A 626 -14.40 7.82 15.80
CA TYR A 626 -13.18 7.18 16.29
C TYR A 626 -12.73 7.75 17.65
N ALA A 627 -12.66 9.07 17.77
CA ALA A 627 -12.27 9.73 19.02
C ALA A 627 -13.28 9.46 20.16
N LEU A 628 -14.57 9.41 19.84
CA LEU A 628 -15.61 9.08 20.81
C LEU A 628 -15.49 7.63 21.32
N ARG A 629 -15.20 6.66 20.44
CA ARG A 629 -14.92 5.27 20.84
C ARG A 629 -13.74 5.16 21.79
N MET A 630 -12.64 5.88 21.52
CA MET A 630 -11.47 5.94 22.40
C MET A 630 -11.84 6.44 23.81
N VAL A 631 -12.68 7.48 23.90
CA VAL A 631 -13.15 7.99 25.19
C VAL A 631 -14.06 6.98 25.90
N VAL A 632 -15.05 6.43 25.19
CA VAL A 632 -16.01 5.47 25.76
C VAL A 632 -15.31 4.24 26.32
N VAL A 633 -14.35 3.65 25.60
CA VAL A 633 -13.61 2.48 26.10
C VAL A 633 -12.75 2.81 27.31
N THR A 634 -12.16 4.01 27.33
CA THR A 634 -11.34 4.47 28.45
C THR A 634 -12.17 4.64 29.71
N ILE A 635 -13.33 5.29 29.59
CA ILE A 635 -14.26 5.46 30.71
C ILE A 635 -14.72 4.08 31.23
N ALA A 636 -15.18 3.21 30.34
CA ALA A 636 -15.71 1.90 30.70
C ALA A 636 -14.72 1.05 31.50
N LEU A 637 -13.45 1.02 31.09
CA LEU A 637 -12.39 0.26 31.77
C LEU A 637 -11.79 0.96 33.00
N SER A 638 -11.97 2.28 33.14
CA SER A 638 -11.44 3.06 34.27
C SER A 638 -12.43 3.15 35.45
N ILE A 639 -13.72 2.85 35.26
CA ILE A 639 -14.73 2.85 36.33
C ILE A 639 -14.31 2.00 37.55
N PRO A 640 -13.80 0.76 37.39
CA PRO A 640 -13.38 -0.04 38.54
C PRO A 640 -12.23 0.58 39.35
N ALA A 641 -11.47 1.52 38.79
CA ALA A 641 -10.36 2.18 39.49
C ALA A 641 -10.82 3.28 40.46
N VAL A 642 -12.05 3.79 40.27
CA VAL A 642 -12.59 4.97 40.99
C VAL A 642 -13.81 4.65 41.84
N LEU A 643 -14.17 3.37 41.97
CA LEU A 643 -15.21 2.90 42.90
C LEU A 643 -14.54 2.30 44.14
N PRO A 644 -14.88 2.75 45.37
CA PRO A 644 -14.24 2.26 46.60
C PRO A 644 -14.27 0.74 46.76
N ASN A 645 -15.34 0.08 46.30
CA ASN A 645 -15.49 -1.37 46.43
C ASN A 645 -14.62 -2.19 45.44
N THR A 646 -14.17 -1.59 44.34
CA THR A 646 -13.44 -2.30 43.27
C THR A 646 -12.05 -1.73 42.99
N ALA A 647 -11.71 -0.55 43.54
CA ALA A 647 -10.41 0.10 43.38
C ALA A 647 -9.26 -0.82 43.80
N GLY A 648 -9.35 -1.43 44.99
CA GLY A 648 -8.32 -2.34 45.49
C GLY A 648 -8.02 -3.51 44.54
N PHE A 649 -9.06 -4.09 43.92
CA PHE A 649 -8.90 -5.13 42.90
C PHE A 649 -8.19 -4.59 41.65
N PHE A 650 -8.59 -3.42 41.16
CA PHE A 650 -8.00 -2.80 39.97
C PHE A 650 -6.49 -2.52 40.13
N TYR A 651 -6.06 -1.96 41.26
CA TYR A 651 -4.64 -1.66 41.50
C TYR A 651 -3.82 -2.92 41.80
N ARG A 652 -4.40 -3.91 42.49
CA ARG A 652 -3.75 -5.18 42.78
C ARG A 652 -3.42 -5.98 41.52
N GLU A 653 -4.36 -6.03 40.56
CA GLU A 653 -4.16 -6.78 39.31
C GLU A 653 -3.61 -5.90 38.16
N LYS A 654 -3.19 -4.66 38.44
CA LYS A 654 -2.66 -3.70 37.46
C LYS A 654 -3.57 -3.50 36.24
N GLY A 655 -4.84 -3.18 36.51
CA GLY A 655 -5.87 -2.93 35.49
C GLY A 655 -5.54 -1.83 34.47
N ILE A 656 -4.56 -0.96 34.76
CA ILE A 656 -4.01 0.03 33.82
C ILE A 656 -3.61 -0.60 32.48
N TRP A 657 -3.08 -1.82 32.49
CA TRP A 657 -2.68 -2.49 31.25
C TRP A 657 -3.89 -2.89 30.40
N ALA A 658 -5.03 -3.22 31.00
CA ALA A 658 -6.24 -3.49 30.24
C ALA A 658 -6.74 -2.22 29.51
N VAL A 659 -6.65 -1.05 30.17
CA VAL A 659 -7.00 0.26 29.58
C VAL A 659 -6.09 0.57 28.38
N ILE A 660 -4.76 0.50 28.57
CA ILE A 660 -3.77 0.75 27.50
C ILE A 660 -3.98 -0.24 26.35
N MET A 661 -4.25 -1.50 26.64
CA MET A 661 -4.48 -2.52 25.61
C MET A 661 -5.74 -2.25 24.80
N ALA A 662 -6.84 -1.85 25.44
CA ALA A 662 -8.06 -1.50 24.73
C ALA A 662 -7.90 -0.27 23.83
N GLN A 663 -7.30 0.80 24.36
CA GLN A 663 -7.03 2.03 23.61
C GLN A 663 -6.12 1.80 22.40
N THR A 664 -5.03 1.06 22.59
CA THR A 664 -4.10 0.78 21.48
C THR A 664 -4.67 -0.22 20.47
N CYS A 665 -5.64 -1.05 20.86
CA CYS A 665 -6.29 -2.01 19.97
C CYS A 665 -7.36 -1.37 19.08
N LEU A 666 -7.97 -0.26 19.51
CA LEU A 666 -8.95 0.47 18.71
C LEU A 666 -8.27 1.09 17.47
N LEU A 667 -8.70 0.63 16.31
CA LEU A 667 -8.28 1.10 15.00
C LEU A 667 -9.48 1.69 14.25
N MET A 668 -9.21 2.50 13.25
CA MET A 668 -10.25 3.18 12.51
C MET A 668 -11.10 2.23 11.66
N TYR A 669 -10.46 1.26 10.99
CA TYR A 669 -11.11 0.32 10.08
C TYR A 669 -11.31 -1.04 10.75
N MET A 670 -12.40 -1.72 10.42
CA MET A 670 -12.71 -3.05 10.96
C MET A 670 -11.74 -4.14 10.51
N ALA A 671 -11.33 -4.16 9.24
CA ALA A 671 -10.40 -5.17 8.74
C ALA A 671 -9.04 -5.11 9.48
N ASP A 672 -8.50 -3.90 9.63
CA ASP A 672 -7.29 -3.64 10.43
C ASP A 672 -7.48 -4.05 11.89
N PHE A 673 -8.64 -3.75 12.47
CA PHE A 673 -8.98 -4.13 13.84
C PHE A 673 -9.00 -5.64 14.05
N THR A 674 -9.68 -6.41 13.19
CA THR A 674 -9.77 -7.87 13.32
C THR A 674 -8.41 -8.53 13.14
N PHE A 675 -7.63 -8.09 12.15
CA PHE A 675 -6.27 -8.58 11.95
C PHE A 675 -5.36 -8.23 13.15
N SER A 676 -5.47 -7.01 13.67
CA SER A 676 -4.78 -6.56 14.89
C SER A 676 -5.15 -7.41 16.10
N LEU A 677 -6.43 -7.75 16.28
CA LEU A 677 -6.91 -8.56 17.39
C LEU A 677 -6.27 -9.96 17.39
N VAL A 678 -6.30 -10.65 16.26
CA VAL A 678 -5.69 -11.99 16.10
C VAL A 678 -4.17 -11.92 16.27
N SER A 679 -3.53 -10.95 15.62
CA SER A 679 -2.07 -10.82 15.63
C SER A 679 -1.52 -10.44 17.00
N ARG A 680 -2.19 -9.56 17.75
CA ARG A 680 -1.81 -9.21 19.13
C ARG A 680 -2.10 -10.34 20.12
N GLY A 681 -3.18 -11.10 19.91
CA GLY A 681 -3.48 -12.30 20.70
C GLY A 681 -2.36 -13.33 20.57
N LEU A 682 -2.01 -13.71 19.33
CA LEU A 682 -0.89 -14.61 19.05
C LEU A 682 0.44 -14.05 19.56
N GLY A 683 0.69 -12.76 19.35
CA GLY A 683 1.92 -12.11 19.83
C GLY A 683 2.06 -12.12 21.35
N THR A 684 0.97 -11.95 22.11
CA THR A 684 0.99 -12.00 23.58
C THR A 684 1.33 -13.41 24.08
N VAL A 685 0.77 -14.45 23.45
CA VAL A 685 1.07 -15.85 23.81
C VAL A 685 2.52 -16.20 23.47
N LEU A 686 2.98 -15.87 22.26
CA LEU A 686 4.36 -16.13 21.82
C LEU A 686 5.38 -15.37 22.67
N GLY A 687 5.13 -14.08 22.94
CA GLY A 687 6.01 -13.25 23.76
C GLY A 687 6.09 -13.75 25.20
N GLY A 688 4.96 -14.22 25.74
CA GLY A 688 4.91 -14.85 27.05
C GLY A 688 5.66 -16.17 27.13
N ALA A 689 5.50 -17.05 26.15
CA ALA A 689 6.24 -18.31 26.08
C ALA A 689 7.77 -18.07 26.02
N LEU A 690 8.21 -17.14 25.17
CA LEU A 690 9.63 -16.75 25.07
C LEU A 690 10.14 -16.12 26.38
N ALA A 691 9.31 -15.34 27.09
CA ALA A 691 9.69 -14.75 28.37
C ALA A 691 9.87 -15.82 29.45
N LEU A 692 8.99 -16.82 29.50
CA LEU A 692 9.13 -17.92 30.46
C LEU A 692 10.41 -18.72 30.19
N ILE A 693 10.72 -19.00 28.92
CA ILE A 693 11.97 -19.67 28.54
C ILE A 693 13.18 -18.84 28.98
N ALA A 694 13.22 -17.54 28.69
CA ALA A 694 14.33 -16.68 29.11
C ALA A 694 14.46 -16.54 30.62
N TRP A 695 13.34 -16.43 31.33
CA TRP A 695 13.32 -16.34 32.79
C TRP A 695 13.89 -17.61 33.39
N TYR A 696 13.26 -18.77 33.17
CA TYR A 696 13.71 -20.02 33.80
C TYR A 696 15.09 -20.47 33.33
N ALA A 697 15.51 -20.16 32.10
CA ALA A 697 16.88 -20.44 31.66
C ALA A 697 17.92 -19.51 32.30
N GLY A 698 17.57 -18.25 32.59
CA GLY A 698 18.49 -17.26 33.13
C GLY A 698 18.53 -17.20 34.66
N SER A 699 17.42 -17.51 35.34
CA SER A 699 17.26 -17.41 36.79
C SER A 699 16.97 -18.76 37.49
N GLY A 700 16.63 -19.81 36.75
CA GLY A 700 16.15 -21.07 37.34
C GLY A 700 14.89 -20.83 38.18
N ASN A 701 14.85 -21.40 39.38
CA ASN A 701 13.81 -21.14 40.39
C ASN A 701 14.21 -20.03 41.40
N GLY A 702 15.33 -19.36 41.15
CA GLY A 702 15.91 -18.38 42.08
C GLY A 702 15.38 -16.96 41.91
N ILE A 703 15.98 -16.04 42.67
CA ILE A 703 15.62 -14.61 42.75
C ILE A 703 16.03 -13.82 41.48
N GLY A 704 16.76 -14.45 40.55
CA GLY A 704 17.23 -13.82 39.31
C GLY A 704 18.75 -13.66 39.28
N ASN A 705 19.44 -14.23 38.29
CA ASN A 705 20.86 -13.95 38.05
C ASN A 705 20.99 -12.87 36.97
N PRO A 706 21.54 -11.67 37.26
CA PRO A 706 21.70 -10.58 36.29
C PRO A 706 22.47 -11.01 35.02
N TYR A 707 23.54 -11.79 35.17
CA TYR A 707 24.37 -12.22 34.05
C TYR A 707 23.67 -13.29 33.20
N GLY A 708 22.97 -14.22 33.87
CA GLY A 708 22.17 -15.25 33.20
C GLY A 708 21.02 -14.64 32.41
N LEU A 709 20.25 -13.73 33.02
CA LEU A 709 19.17 -13.00 32.36
C LEU A 709 19.70 -12.08 31.25
N GLY A 710 20.86 -11.43 31.44
CA GLY A 710 21.52 -10.65 30.40
C GLY A 710 21.84 -11.47 29.15
N ALA A 711 22.32 -12.72 29.32
CA ALA A 711 22.64 -13.63 28.22
C ALA A 711 21.39 -14.19 27.54
N THR A 712 20.40 -14.67 28.30
CA THR A 712 19.16 -15.24 27.72
C THR A 712 18.34 -14.18 27.00
N THR A 713 18.25 -12.97 27.56
CA THR A 713 17.56 -11.86 26.89
C THR A 713 18.31 -11.36 25.65
N ALA A 714 19.64 -11.46 25.60
CA ALA A 714 20.43 -11.14 24.40
C ALA A 714 20.00 -11.96 23.18
N VAL A 715 19.93 -13.29 23.36
CA VAL A 715 19.58 -14.24 22.29
C VAL A 715 18.16 -14.02 21.81
N ILE A 716 17.19 -13.95 22.72
CA ILE A 716 15.78 -13.77 22.34
C ILE A 716 15.53 -12.38 21.75
N SER A 717 16.17 -11.32 22.27
CA SER A 717 16.01 -9.98 21.71
C SER A 717 16.53 -9.87 20.28
N PHE A 718 17.56 -10.65 19.91
CA PHE A 718 18.03 -10.70 18.52
C PHE A 718 16.95 -11.28 17.60
N ILE A 719 16.33 -12.39 18.00
CA ILE A 719 15.24 -13.05 17.25
C ILE A 719 14.04 -12.09 17.11
N LEU A 720 13.63 -11.46 18.21
CA LEU A 720 12.51 -10.51 18.21
C LEU A 720 12.78 -9.27 17.36
N MET A 721 14.02 -8.76 17.38
CA MET A 721 14.42 -7.63 16.54
C MET A 721 14.48 -8.02 15.06
N TRP A 722 15.00 -9.22 14.74
CA TRP A 722 14.98 -9.75 13.38
C TRP A 722 13.54 -9.83 12.86
N TRP A 723 12.63 -10.35 13.69
CA TRP A 723 11.20 -10.38 13.36
C TRP A 723 10.61 -8.99 13.14
N ARG A 724 10.95 -8.03 14.00
CA ARG A 724 10.46 -6.65 13.91
C ARG A 724 10.88 -5.93 12.62
N ILE A 725 12.07 -6.22 12.11
CA ILE A 725 12.65 -5.54 10.94
C ILE A 725 12.24 -6.21 9.62
N TYR A 726 12.24 -7.55 9.56
CA TYR A 726 12.12 -8.28 8.30
C TYR A 726 10.77 -8.98 8.09
N LEU A 727 9.87 -9.06 9.08
CA LEU A 727 8.51 -9.49 8.78
C LEU A 727 7.79 -8.45 7.91
N PRO A 728 6.87 -8.89 7.03
CA PRO A 728 6.02 -7.99 6.28
C PRO A 728 5.36 -6.94 7.18
N PRO A 729 5.22 -5.67 6.73
CA PRO A 729 4.69 -4.58 7.56
C PRO A 729 3.34 -4.86 8.23
N ALA A 730 2.51 -5.72 7.63
CA ALA A 730 1.26 -6.20 8.23
C ALA A 730 1.49 -6.82 9.63
N PHE A 731 2.52 -7.65 9.80
CA PHE A 731 2.82 -8.34 11.06
C PHE A 731 3.63 -7.49 12.06
N ALA A 732 3.94 -6.23 11.73
CA ALA A 732 4.70 -5.36 12.61
C ALA A 732 4.03 -5.20 13.99
N GLN A 733 2.71 -5.03 14.05
CA GLN A 733 1.99 -4.96 15.32
C GLN A 733 2.11 -6.24 16.16
N ALA A 734 2.11 -7.40 15.51
CA ALA A 734 2.32 -8.70 16.16
C ALA A 734 3.72 -8.78 16.78
N SER A 735 4.75 -8.38 16.02
CA SER A 735 6.15 -8.40 16.48
C SER A 735 6.38 -7.44 17.65
N ILE A 736 5.82 -6.22 17.60
CA ILE A 736 5.88 -5.25 18.70
C ILE A 736 5.17 -5.81 19.93
N MET A 737 4.00 -6.43 19.77
CA MET A 737 3.26 -7.02 20.89
C MET A 737 4.02 -8.19 21.53
N THR A 738 4.62 -9.05 20.70
CA THR A 738 5.48 -10.16 21.15
C THR A 738 6.65 -9.63 21.97
N ALA A 739 7.37 -8.64 21.44
CA ALA A 739 8.53 -8.07 22.10
C ALA A 739 8.19 -7.29 23.38
N SER A 740 7.12 -6.49 23.36
CA SER A 740 6.67 -5.76 24.56
C SER A 740 6.19 -6.69 25.66
N THR A 741 5.46 -7.76 25.32
CA THR A 741 5.04 -8.77 26.30
C THR A 741 6.24 -9.51 26.88
N PHE A 742 7.24 -9.82 26.04
CA PHE A 742 8.49 -10.42 26.47
C PHE A 742 9.21 -9.58 27.53
N VAL A 743 9.47 -8.30 27.24
CA VAL A 743 10.19 -7.41 28.17
C VAL A 743 9.34 -7.14 29.43
N LEU A 744 8.02 -6.98 29.31
CA LEU A 744 7.13 -6.74 30.46
C LEU A 744 7.17 -7.88 31.48
N ILE A 745 7.11 -9.14 31.03
CA ILE A 745 7.14 -10.29 31.95
C ILE A 745 8.49 -10.41 32.64
N ILE A 746 9.59 -10.18 31.91
CA ILE A 746 10.94 -10.16 32.49
C ILE A 746 11.08 -9.03 33.51
N GLY A 747 10.61 -7.82 33.18
CA GLY A 747 10.61 -6.67 34.07
C GLY A 747 9.82 -6.92 35.36
N PHE A 748 8.57 -7.36 35.26
CA PHE A 748 7.75 -7.65 36.44
C PHE A 748 8.31 -8.77 37.31
N SER A 749 8.92 -9.78 36.69
CA SER A 749 9.54 -10.88 37.43
C SER A 749 10.77 -10.42 38.21
N TRP A 750 11.55 -9.48 37.65
CA TRP A 750 12.69 -8.87 38.33
C TRP A 750 12.24 -7.91 39.45
N ASP A 751 11.30 -7.02 39.15
CA ASP A 751 10.77 -6.01 40.08
C ASP A 751 10.15 -6.64 41.32
N ALA A 752 9.56 -7.85 41.20
CA ALA A 752 8.92 -8.55 42.31
C ALA A 752 9.82 -8.77 43.53
N HIS A 753 11.14 -8.88 43.33
CA HIS A 753 12.11 -9.09 44.40
C HIS A 753 13.02 -7.88 44.67
N HIS A 754 13.15 -6.96 43.71
CA HIS A 754 14.11 -5.85 43.77
C HIS A 754 13.43 -4.48 43.96
N ALA A 755 12.09 -4.40 43.87
CA ALA A 755 11.31 -3.19 44.09
C ALA A 755 10.12 -3.42 45.05
N SER A 756 9.92 -2.51 46.00
CA SER A 756 8.77 -2.57 46.92
C SER A 756 7.57 -1.80 46.34
N GLN A 757 6.52 -2.50 45.89
CA GLN A 757 5.28 -1.89 45.42
C GLN A 757 4.03 -2.72 45.75
N TYR A 758 2.91 -2.05 46.03
CA TYR A 758 1.60 -2.68 46.13
C TYR A 758 1.14 -3.26 44.77
N GLY A 759 0.66 -4.51 44.80
CA GLY A 759 0.06 -5.18 43.64
C GLY A 759 1.04 -5.69 42.58
N LEU A 760 2.22 -6.21 42.97
CA LEU A 760 3.16 -6.80 42.00
C LEU A 760 2.52 -8.01 41.26
N PRO A 761 2.61 -8.11 39.93
CA PRO A 761 1.96 -9.16 39.14
C PRO A 761 2.41 -10.59 39.48
N GLY A 762 3.58 -10.74 40.11
CA GLY A 762 4.18 -12.03 40.46
C GLY A 762 5.39 -12.34 39.57
N VAL A 763 5.88 -13.58 39.66
CA VAL A 763 7.12 -14.02 39.02
C VAL A 763 6.81 -15.06 37.94
N GLY A 764 7.48 -14.96 36.78
CA GLY A 764 7.43 -15.95 35.71
C GLY A 764 6.01 -16.26 35.22
N TYR A 765 5.55 -17.50 35.48
CA TYR A 765 4.24 -17.97 35.02
C TYR A 765 3.06 -17.15 35.57
N VAL A 766 3.16 -16.67 36.81
CA VAL A 766 2.09 -15.86 37.42
C VAL A 766 1.98 -14.52 36.70
N ALA A 767 3.10 -13.88 36.37
CA ALA A 767 3.12 -12.65 35.58
C ALA A 767 2.56 -12.88 34.17
N PHE A 768 2.87 -14.03 33.55
CA PHE A 768 2.37 -14.38 32.21
C PHE A 768 0.85 -14.51 32.15
N TRP A 769 0.22 -15.36 32.98
CA TRP A 769 -1.23 -15.57 32.85
C TRP A 769 -2.02 -14.31 33.22
N LYS A 770 -1.58 -13.54 34.24
CA LYS A 770 -2.21 -12.27 34.60
C LYS A 770 -2.13 -11.28 33.44
N ARG A 771 -0.98 -11.21 32.76
CA ARG A 771 -0.83 -10.40 31.55
C ARG A 771 -1.79 -10.86 30.46
N LEU A 772 -1.88 -12.16 30.19
CA LEU A 772 -2.80 -12.70 29.19
C LEU A 772 -4.26 -12.29 29.46
N VAL A 773 -4.71 -12.38 30.72
CA VAL A 773 -6.08 -12.01 31.08
C VAL A 773 -6.33 -10.51 30.97
N THR A 774 -5.39 -9.65 31.38
CA THR A 774 -5.53 -8.19 31.18
C THR A 774 -5.64 -7.81 29.69
N VAL A 775 -4.92 -8.52 28.82
CA VAL A 775 -5.00 -8.34 27.37
C VAL A 775 -6.36 -8.78 26.82
N LEU A 776 -6.85 -9.96 27.22
CA LEU A 776 -8.16 -10.48 26.80
C LEU A 776 -9.33 -9.58 27.24
N VAL A 777 -9.25 -9.01 28.45
CA VAL A 777 -10.25 -8.04 28.94
C VAL A 777 -10.23 -6.75 28.08
N GLY A 778 -9.04 -6.23 27.77
CA GLY A 778 -8.90 -5.08 26.89
C GLY A 778 -9.44 -5.34 25.47
N PHE A 779 -9.22 -6.54 24.95
CA PHE A 779 -9.74 -7.00 23.66
C PHE A 779 -11.27 -7.10 23.65
N ALA A 780 -11.86 -7.69 24.68
CA ALA A 780 -13.30 -7.81 24.80
C ALA A 780 -13.96 -6.42 24.83
N ALA A 781 -13.42 -5.49 25.63
CA ALA A 781 -13.93 -4.13 25.71
C ALA A 781 -13.78 -3.37 24.38
N ALA A 782 -12.62 -3.50 23.71
CA ALA A 782 -12.39 -2.89 22.41
C ALA A 782 -13.37 -3.44 21.36
N LEU A 783 -13.62 -4.75 21.32
CA LEU A 783 -14.56 -5.39 20.39
C LEU A 783 -15.98 -4.86 20.56
N ILE A 784 -16.46 -4.73 21.80
CA ILE A 784 -17.81 -4.21 22.11
C ILE A 784 -17.96 -2.77 21.58
N VAL A 785 -17.00 -1.90 21.90
CA VAL A 785 -17.03 -0.47 21.51
C VAL A 785 -16.83 -0.27 20.00
N GLN A 786 -16.12 -1.18 19.34
CA GLN A 786 -15.83 -1.11 17.92
C GLN A 786 -17.08 -1.50 17.10
N ILE A 787 -17.88 -2.48 17.57
CA ILE A 787 -19.13 -2.91 16.93
C ILE A 787 -20.26 -1.88 17.12
N PHE A 788 -20.41 -1.32 18.31
CA PHE A 788 -21.47 -0.34 18.62
C PHE A 788 -21.06 1.09 18.20
N PRO A 789 -21.96 1.95 17.69
CA PRO A 789 -23.32 1.72 17.20
C PRO A 789 -23.40 1.20 15.74
N ARG A 790 -22.33 1.36 14.94
CA ARG A 790 -22.21 0.76 13.59
C ARG A 790 -20.76 0.40 13.30
N PRO A 791 -20.46 -0.82 12.82
CA PRO A 791 -19.09 -1.20 12.48
C PRO A 791 -18.56 -0.35 11.31
N PRO A 792 -17.35 0.24 11.39
CA PRO A 792 -16.70 0.90 10.27
C PRO A 792 -16.23 -0.16 9.26
N SER A 793 -17.05 -0.42 8.24
CA SER A 793 -16.73 -1.39 7.20
C SER A 793 -15.62 -0.89 6.27
N ALA A 794 -14.57 -1.69 6.07
CA ALA A 794 -13.51 -1.37 5.13
C ALA A 794 -13.97 -1.63 3.69
N THR A 795 -14.82 -2.64 3.45
CA THR A 795 -15.46 -2.85 2.12
C THR A 795 -16.19 -1.61 1.65
N ARG A 796 -17.00 -0.98 2.53
CA ARG A 796 -17.71 0.27 2.19
C ARG A 796 -16.76 1.43 1.88
N TYR A 797 -15.65 1.54 2.62
CA TYR A 797 -14.62 2.52 2.37
C TYR A 797 -13.97 2.31 0.99
N VAL A 798 -13.58 1.07 0.67
CA VAL A 798 -13.01 0.71 -0.64
C VAL A 798 -14.01 1.01 -1.76
N CYS A 799 -15.27 0.57 -1.65
CA CYS A 799 -16.29 0.84 -2.66
C CYS A 799 -16.54 2.35 -2.85
N LYS A 800 -16.60 3.12 -1.76
CA LYS A 800 -16.76 4.59 -1.82
C LYS A 800 -15.55 5.27 -2.45
N THR A 801 -14.34 4.78 -2.16
CA THR A 801 -13.09 5.30 -2.74
C THR A 801 -13.00 4.97 -4.23
N LEU A 802 -13.30 3.73 -4.63
CA LEU A 802 -13.39 3.34 -6.04
C LEU A 802 -14.46 4.13 -6.79
N ALA A 803 -15.63 4.36 -6.20
CA ALA A 803 -16.66 5.24 -6.77
C ALA A 803 -16.13 6.66 -6.98
N ASN A 804 -15.40 7.22 -6.02
CA ASN A 804 -14.79 8.54 -6.16
C ASN A 804 -13.67 8.57 -7.22
N VAL A 805 -12.91 7.49 -7.37
CA VAL A 805 -11.94 7.33 -8.47
C VAL A 805 -12.66 7.32 -9.81
N ILE A 806 -13.75 6.56 -9.97
CA ILE A 806 -14.54 6.53 -11.22
C ILE A 806 -15.10 7.91 -11.54
N ARG A 807 -15.57 8.66 -10.54
CA ARG A 807 -15.94 10.07 -10.74
C ARG A 807 -14.77 10.90 -11.26
N SER A 808 -13.60 10.78 -10.63
CA SER A 808 -12.40 11.48 -11.11
C SER A 808 -12.03 11.08 -12.53
N LEU A 809 -12.19 9.80 -12.91
CA LEU A 809 -11.97 9.32 -14.28
C LEU A 809 -13.01 9.87 -15.26
N ASN A 810 -14.27 10.03 -14.85
CA ASN A 810 -15.29 10.69 -15.64
C ASN A 810 -14.96 12.19 -15.86
N ASP A 811 -14.47 12.87 -14.81
CA ASP A 811 -13.97 14.24 -14.93
C ASP A 811 -12.73 14.32 -15.84
N HIS A 812 -11.81 13.35 -15.79
CA HIS A 812 -10.69 13.24 -16.73
C HIS A 812 -11.15 13.07 -18.18
N TYR A 813 -12.16 12.22 -18.39
CA TYR A 813 -12.75 12.01 -19.71
C TYR A 813 -13.38 13.31 -20.25
N ALA A 814 -14.11 14.04 -19.41
CA ALA A 814 -14.64 15.36 -19.77
C ALA A 814 -13.54 16.38 -20.07
N LEU A 815 -12.45 16.39 -19.29
CA LEU A 815 -11.27 17.23 -19.58
C LEU A 815 -10.62 16.87 -20.91
N LEU A 816 -10.46 15.58 -21.19
CA LEU A 816 -9.95 15.09 -22.46
C LEU A 816 -10.81 15.61 -23.59
N ILE A 817 -12.13 15.39 -23.57
CA ILE A 817 -13.03 15.89 -24.63
C ILE A 817 -12.92 17.40 -24.78
N SER A 818 -12.86 18.15 -23.67
CA SER A 818 -12.74 19.61 -23.72
C SER A 818 -11.43 20.10 -24.33
N GLN A 819 -10.32 19.37 -24.16
CA GLN A 819 -9.04 19.71 -24.77
C GLN A 819 -9.02 19.33 -26.25
N TRP A 820 -9.56 18.16 -26.58
CA TRP A 820 -9.65 17.66 -27.95
C TRP A 820 -10.64 18.49 -28.79
N SER A 821 -11.67 19.09 -28.19
CA SER A 821 -12.60 20.01 -28.88
C SER A 821 -12.08 21.44 -29.01
N GLN A 822 -11.10 21.87 -28.21
CA GLN A 822 -10.53 23.23 -28.23
C GLN A 822 -9.24 23.35 -29.06
N ALA A 823 -8.92 22.36 -29.90
CA ALA A 823 -7.70 22.32 -30.73
C ALA A 823 -7.55 23.52 -31.70
N ASP A 824 -8.61 24.31 -31.92
CA ASP A 824 -8.63 25.49 -32.79
C ASP A 824 -7.85 26.71 -32.25
N ARG A 825 -7.59 26.85 -30.94
CA ARG A 825 -6.89 28.04 -30.40
C ARG A 825 -5.40 27.78 -30.21
N GLU A 826 -4.60 28.35 -31.11
CA GLU A 826 -3.14 28.31 -31.07
C GLU A 826 -2.58 28.77 -29.71
N GLY A 827 -1.86 27.84 -29.06
CA GLY A 827 -0.89 28.13 -28.01
C GLY A 827 -1.47 28.54 -26.64
N ARG A 828 -1.75 27.54 -25.76
CA ARG A 828 -1.54 27.61 -24.28
C ARG A 828 -2.01 26.38 -23.47
N ASN A 829 -1.94 25.15 -24.00
CA ASN A 829 -2.47 23.97 -23.29
C ASN A 829 -1.44 23.13 -22.48
N LEU A 830 -0.14 23.47 -22.50
CA LEU A 830 0.87 22.74 -21.69
C LEU A 830 0.54 22.71 -20.18
N GLY A 831 -0.05 23.79 -19.65
CA GLY A 831 -0.46 23.85 -18.25
C GLY A 831 -1.65 22.95 -17.91
N ALA A 832 -2.49 22.61 -18.88
CA ALA A 832 -3.63 21.70 -18.69
C ALA A 832 -3.20 20.24 -18.82
N ALA A 833 -2.28 19.93 -19.74
CA ALA A 833 -1.64 18.62 -19.86
C ALA A 833 -0.82 18.28 -18.60
N ALA A 834 0.04 19.20 -18.14
CA ALA A 834 0.81 19.02 -16.91
C ALA A 834 -0.07 18.91 -15.64
N ALA A 835 -1.14 19.70 -15.58
CA ALA A 835 -2.10 19.60 -14.48
C ALA A 835 -2.78 18.24 -14.46
N ALA A 836 -3.09 17.67 -15.62
CA ALA A 836 -3.80 16.41 -15.68
C ALA A 836 -2.91 15.18 -15.56
N GLU A 837 -1.65 15.25 -16.00
CA GLU A 837 -0.62 14.28 -15.66
C GLU A 837 -0.50 14.12 -14.14
N LYS A 838 -0.48 15.25 -13.40
CA LYS A 838 -0.49 15.23 -11.93
C LYS A 838 -1.73 14.53 -11.35
N ILE A 839 -2.91 14.68 -11.94
CA ILE A 839 -4.12 14.02 -11.46
C ILE A 839 -4.09 12.52 -11.81
N THR A 840 -3.63 12.13 -13.00
CA THR A 840 -3.42 10.72 -13.38
C THR A 840 -2.49 10.03 -12.40
N PHE A 841 -1.39 10.67 -12.00
CA PHE A 841 -0.50 10.14 -10.97
C PHE A 841 -1.20 10.01 -9.62
N LYS A 842 -1.95 11.02 -9.17
CA LYS A 842 -2.70 10.96 -7.91
C LYS A 842 -3.74 9.83 -7.91
N VAL A 843 -4.45 9.61 -9.02
CA VAL A 843 -5.41 8.49 -9.14
C VAL A 843 -4.68 7.15 -9.10
N ALA A 844 -3.52 7.03 -9.75
CA ALA A 844 -2.72 5.82 -9.69
C ALA A 844 -2.25 5.52 -8.25
N GLU A 845 -1.81 6.55 -7.52
CA GLU A 845 -1.40 6.45 -6.11
C GLU A 845 -2.56 5.96 -5.22
N THR A 846 -3.73 6.59 -5.30
CA THR A 846 -4.91 6.17 -4.52
C THR A 846 -5.35 4.74 -4.85
N LEU A 847 -5.32 4.32 -6.12
CA LEU A 847 -5.63 2.94 -6.53
C LEU A 847 -4.58 1.93 -6.07
N LEU A 848 -3.33 2.35 -5.88
CA LEU A 848 -2.29 1.50 -5.30
C LEU A 848 -2.47 1.35 -3.80
N ASP A 849 -2.82 2.41 -3.07
CA ASP A 849 -3.09 2.36 -1.63
C ASP A 849 -4.26 1.44 -1.28
N LEU A 850 -5.25 1.35 -2.16
CA LEU A 850 -6.36 0.41 -1.99
C LEU A 850 -5.94 -1.07 -2.06
N THR A 851 -4.79 -1.40 -2.66
CA THR A 851 -4.33 -2.79 -2.82
C THR A 851 -4.19 -3.49 -1.47
N ASP A 852 -3.55 -2.81 -0.51
CA ASP A 852 -3.34 -3.35 0.83
C ASP A 852 -4.67 -3.46 1.59
N ALA A 853 -5.52 -2.44 1.49
CA ALA A 853 -6.85 -2.44 2.10
C ALA A 853 -7.73 -3.59 1.58
N ILE A 854 -7.74 -3.83 0.26
CA ILE A 854 -8.50 -4.92 -0.37
C ILE A 854 -7.94 -6.29 0.07
N SER A 855 -6.63 -6.42 0.25
CA SER A 855 -6.00 -7.66 0.70
C SER A 855 -6.49 -8.12 2.09
N LEU A 856 -6.82 -7.17 2.97
CA LEU A 856 -7.27 -7.41 4.35
C LEU A 856 -8.77 -7.74 4.44
N LEU A 857 -9.55 -7.53 3.38
CA LEU A 857 -11.01 -7.77 3.37
C LEU A 857 -11.41 -9.23 3.59
N LYS A 858 -10.52 -10.20 3.33
CA LYS A 858 -10.79 -11.64 3.56
C LYS A 858 -11.17 -11.95 5.01
N VAL A 859 -10.74 -11.09 5.95
CA VAL A 859 -10.95 -11.24 7.39
C VAL A 859 -12.15 -10.42 7.89
N GLU A 860 -12.78 -9.61 7.04
CA GLU A 860 -13.92 -8.77 7.41
C GLU A 860 -15.26 -9.51 7.28
N ILE A 861 -16.13 -9.35 8.28
CA ILE A 861 -17.55 -9.71 8.19
C ILE A 861 -18.25 -8.57 7.43
N SER A 862 -18.24 -8.63 6.10
CA SER A 862 -18.81 -7.59 5.22
C SER A 862 -20.33 -7.69 5.17
N SER A 863 -21.03 -6.56 5.32
CA SER A 863 -22.48 -6.47 5.06
C SER A 863 -22.83 -6.21 3.59
N THR A 864 -21.83 -6.00 2.74
CA THR A 864 -21.98 -5.74 1.30
C THR A 864 -21.70 -6.98 0.47
N GLN A 865 -22.39 -7.12 -0.67
CA GLN A 865 -22.28 -8.26 -1.59
C GLN A 865 -20.95 -8.32 -2.38
N PHE A 866 -20.11 -7.28 -2.29
CA PHE A 866 -18.83 -7.22 -3.00
C PHE A 866 -17.80 -8.16 -2.37
N ASP A 867 -17.25 -9.06 -3.18
CA ASP A 867 -16.14 -9.94 -2.80
C ASP A 867 -14.77 -9.30 -3.05
N GLN A 868 -13.75 -9.80 -2.35
CA GLN A 868 -12.37 -9.34 -2.46
C GLN A 868 -11.85 -9.42 -3.91
N LYS A 869 -12.14 -10.53 -4.60
CA LYS A 869 -11.71 -10.74 -5.99
C LYS A 869 -12.29 -9.67 -6.92
N THR A 870 -13.58 -9.39 -6.78
CA THR A 870 -14.28 -8.36 -7.55
C THR A 870 -13.65 -7.00 -7.36
N LEU A 871 -13.38 -6.60 -6.11
CA LEU A 871 -12.78 -5.30 -5.82
C LEU A 871 -11.35 -5.19 -6.35
N PHE A 872 -10.57 -6.27 -6.32
CA PHE A 872 -9.26 -6.31 -6.98
C PHE A 872 -9.37 -6.11 -8.50
N THR A 873 -10.30 -6.81 -9.15
CA THR A 873 -10.57 -6.67 -10.59
C THR A 873 -11.03 -5.24 -10.91
N THR A 874 -12.00 -4.70 -10.17
CA THR A 874 -12.47 -3.31 -10.35
C THR A 874 -11.35 -2.29 -10.19
N ARG A 875 -10.46 -2.46 -9.20
CA ARG A 875 -9.28 -1.61 -8.99
C ARG A 875 -8.30 -1.69 -10.16
N GLU A 876 -8.05 -2.89 -10.69
CA GLU A 876 -7.17 -3.10 -11.85
C GLU A 876 -7.75 -2.44 -13.11
N LEU A 877 -9.06 -2.59 -13.35
CA LEU A 877 -9.76 -1.94 -14.46
C LEU A 877 -9.75 -0.41 -14.33
N CYS A 878 -9.99 0.14 -13.14
CA CYS A 878 -9.86 1.58 -12.88
C CYS A 878 -8.43 2.09 -13.17
N ASN A 879 -7.41 1.32 -12.78
CA ASN A 879 -6.02 1.69 -13.04
C ASN A 879 -5.70 1.68 -14.55
N ARG A 880 -6.23 0.70 -15.29
CA ARG A 880 -6.08 0.63 -16.75
C ARG A 880 -6.80 1.80 -17.43
N MET A 881 -8.01 2.14 -17.01
CA MET A 881 -8.74 3.33 -17.50
C MET A 881 -7.92 4.61 -17.26
N ASN A 882 -7.36 4.78 -16.07
CA ASN A 882 -6.54 5.93 -15.70
C ASN A 882 -5.31 6.07 -16.62
N GLN A 883 -4.62 4.96 -16.89
CA GLN A 883 -3.48 4.94 -17.80
C GLN A 883 -3.85 5.28 -19.24
N CYS A 884 -4.97 4.74 -19.76
CA CYS A 884 -5.45 5.05 -21.11
C CYS A 884 -5.82 6.53 -21.25
N LEU A 885 -6.58 7.08 -20.30
CA LEU A 885 -6.96 8.50 -20.30
C LEU A 885 -5.74 9.42 -20.16
N GLY A 886 -4.81 9.09 -19.27
CA GLY A 886 -3.57 9.86 -19.11
C GLY A 886 -2.74 9.92 -20.40
N LYS A 887 -2.60 8.79 -21.11
CA LYS A 887 -1.90 8.74 -22.41
C LYS A 887 -2.59 9.58 -23.47
N LEU A 888 -3.91 9.45 -23.62
CA LEU A 888 -4.68 10.24 -24.58
C LEU A 888 -4.58 11.73 -24.33
N LEU A 889 -4.39 12.12 -23.08
CA LEU A 889 -4.27 13.51 -22.68
C LEU A 889 -2.87 14.09 -22.90
N VAL A 890 -1.82 13.27 -22.79
CA VAL A 890 -0.49 13.66 -23.27
C VAL A 890 -0.51 13.83 -24.79
N LEU A 891 -1.13 12.86 -25.49
CA LEU A 891 -1.25 12.86 -26.95
C LEU A 891 -2.09 14.04 -27.49
N SER A 892 -3.05 14.57 -26.71
CA SER A 892 -3.80 15.78 -27.09
C SER A 892 -2.88 17.00 -27.29
N SER A 893 -1.73 17.02 -26.61
CA SER A 893 -0.78 18.14 -26.67
C SER A 893 0.38 17.91 -27.64
N THR A 894 0.73 16.65 -27.92
CA THR A 894 1.90 16.30 -28.74
C THR A 894 1.55 15.90 -30.17
N LEU A 895 0.31 15.49 -30.45
CA LEU A 895 -0.11 15.03 -31.78
C LEU A 895 -0.39 16.23 -32.70
N PRO A 896 0.08 16.24 -33.96
CA PRO A 896 -0.25 17.30 -34.92
C PRO A 896 -1.76 17.46 -35.18
N LYS A 897 -2.23 18.69 -35.43
CA LYS A 897 -3.65 19.03 -35.63
C LYS A 897 -4.35 18.13 -36.67
N HIS A 898 -3.73 17.89 -37.83
CA HIS A 898 -4.33 17.07 -38.88
C HIS A 898 -4.65 15.63 -38.45
N LEU A 899 -3.82 15.05 -37.56
CA LEU A 899 -4.07 13.72 -36.99
C LEU A 899 -5.07 13.76 -35.83
N GLN A 900 -5.15 14.88 -35.11
CA GLN A 900 -6.21 15.09 -34.12
C GLN A 900 -7.59 15.16 -34.78
N ASP A 901 -7.71 15.95 -35.85
CA ASP A 901 -8.94 16.05 -36.65
C ASP A 901 -9.33 14.71 -37.25
N ARG A 902 -8.34 13.97 -37.75
CA ARG A 902 -8.54 12.60 -38.23
C ARG A 902 -9.04 11.69 -37.11
N LEU A 903 -8.48 11.75 -35.90
CA LEU A 903 -8.93 10.90 -34.79
C LEU A 903 -10.37 11.23 -34.37
N THR A 904 -10.70 12.52 -34.30
CA THR A 904 -12.04 12.99 -33.99
C THR A 904 -13.06 12.49 -35.00
N ARG A 905 -12.74 12.54 -36.29
CA ARG A 905 -13.60 12.01 -37.36
C ARG A 905 -13.68 10.48 -37.31
N THR A 906 -12.54 9.79 -37.21
CA THR A 906 -12.46 8.33 -37.33
C THR A 906 -13.07 7.61 -36.13
N VAL A 907 -12.73 8.03 -34.91
CA VAL A 907 -13.09 7.30 -33.68
C VAL A 907 -14.34 7.90 -33.01
N GLY A 908 -14.74 9.11 -33.41
CA GLY A 908 -15.91 9.79 -32.84
C GLY A 908 -15.71 10.24 -31.39
N ILE A 909 -14.47 10.53 -30.97
CA ILE A 909 -14.13 10.87 -29.57
C ILE A 909 -14.93 12.09 -29.05
N VAL A 910 -15.29 13.01 -29.95
CA VAL A 910 -16.01 14.27 -29.65
C VAL A 910 -17.49 14.18 -30.03
N ASP A 911 -17.98 13.04 -30.52
CA ASP A 911 -19.41 12.88 -30.87
C ASP A 911 -20.29 12.91 -29.60
N ASP A 912 -21.26 13.82 -29.57
CA ASP A 912 -22.13 14.05 -28.41
C ASP A 912 -22.87 12.76 -27.96
N GLY A 913 -23.23 11.89 -28.91
CA GLY A 913 -23.88 10.61 -28.62
C GLY A 913 -22.96 9.64 -27.89
N ILE A 914 -21.73 9.45 -28.37
CA ILE A 914 -20.73 8.56 -27.76
C ILE A 914 -20.30 9.13 -26.40
N VAL A 915 -20.04 10.44 -26.32
CA VAL A 915 -19.69 11.14 -25.07
C VAL A 915 -20.78 10.96 -24.02
N GLY A 916 -22.04 11.19 -24.39
CA GLY A 916 -23.20 10.99 -23.52
C GLY A 916 -23.33 9.57 -23.00
N ASN A 917 -23.14 8.57 -23.87
CA ASN A 917 -23.19 7.15 -23.50
C ASN A 917 -22.07 6.78 -22.49
N VAL A 918 -20.83 7.17 -22.77
CA VAL A 918 -19.68 6.89 -21.88
C VAL A 918 -19.87 7.55 -20.51
N MET A 919 -20.22 8.84 -20.48
CA MET A 919 -20.42 9.56 -19.21
C MET A 919 -21.58 8.99 -18.40
N SER A 920 -22.65 8.55 -19.07
CA SER A 920 -23.80 7.92 -18.42
C SER A 920 -23.43 6.58 -17.79
N VAL A 921 -22.73 5.71 -18.54
CA VAL A 921 -22.27 4.41 -18.02
C VAL A 921 -21.35 4.60 -16.81
N LEU A 922 -20.37 5.51 -16.88
CA LEU A 922 -19.48 5.79 -15.75
C LEU A 922 -20.24 6.31 -14.53
N THR A 923 -21.25 7.15 -14.72
CA THR A 923 -22.08 7.70 -13.62
C THR A 923 -22.96 6.62 -12.97
N ILE A 924 -23.50 5.70 -13.77
CA ILE A 924 -24.29 4.57 -13.27
C ILE A 924 -23.39 3.60 -12.50
N VAL A 925 -22.20 3.28 -13.03
CA VAL A 925 -21.19 2.46 -12.35
C VAL A 925 -20.72 3.11 -11.04
N GLU A 926 -20.49 4.43 -11.05
CA GLU A 926 -20.16 5.21 -9.85
C GLU A 926 -21.24 5.05 -8.75
N SER A 927 -22.50 5.15 -9.16
CA SER A 927 -23.65 5.01 -8.26
C SER A 927 -23.79 3.59 -7.74
N CYS A 928 -23.60 2.58 -8.60
CA CYS A 928 -23.62 1.16 -8.28
C CYS A 928 -22.58 0.81 -7.20
N LEU A 929 -21.33 1.27 -7.34
CA LEU A 929 -20.30 1.06 -6.31
C LEU A 929 -20.66 1.75 -4.99
N ARG A 930 -21.31 2.92 -5.03
CA ARG A 930 -21.66 3.67 -3.81
C ARG A 930 -22.85 3.06 -3.05
N THR A 931 -23.85 2.57 -3.77
CA THR A 931 -25.09 2.04 -3.18
C THR A 931 -25.08 0.52 -3.00
N GLY A 932 -24.27 -0.20 -3.78
CA GLY A 932 -24.33 -1.65 -3.89
C GLY A 932 -25.56 -2.16 -4.64
N ALA A 933 -26.25 -1.31 -5.41
CA ALA A 933 -27.40 -1.70 -6.21
C ALA A 933 -26.96 -2.37 -7.52
N ALA A 934 -27.73 -3.37 -7.97
CA ALA A 934 -27.52 -4.07 -9.24
C ALA A 934 -27.62 -3.12 -10.45
N LEU A 935 -26.87 -3.42 -11.51
CA LEU A 935 -26.86 -2.63 -12.74
C LEU A 935 -28.07 -2.97 -13.63
N PRO A 936 -28.66 -2.01 -14.35
CA PRO A 936 -29.72 -2.31 -15.33
C PRO A 936 -29.26 -3.31 -16.40
N GLU A 937 -30.15 -4.21 -16.83
CA GLU A 937 -29.88 -5.17 -17.91
C GLU A 937 -29.47 -4.43 -19.20
N ARG A 938 -30.30 -3.47 -19.64
CA ARG A 938 -30.04 -2.66 -20.83
C ARG A 938 -29.29 -1.38 -20.48
N LEU A 939 -27.99 -1.39 -20.78
CA LEU A 939 -27.12 -0.22 -20.78
C LEU A 939 -26.65 0.02 -22.23
N PRO A 940 -26.20 1.24 -22.60
CA PRO A 940 -25.55 1.49 -23.90
C PRO A 940 -24.13 0.87 -23.96
N ALA A 941 -23.94 -0.29 -23.35
CA ALA A 941 -22.74 -1.12 -23.37
C ALA A 941 -23.07 -2.46 -24.07
N PRO A 942 -22.18 -3.02 -24.90
CA PRO A 942 -20.76 -2.67 -25.04
C PRO A 942 -20.51 -1.40 -25.87
N LEU A 943 -19.76 -0.46 -25.29
CA LEU A 943 -19.37 0.82 -25.89
C LEU A 943 -18.44 0.62 -27.09
N VAL A 944 -17.58 -0.40 -27.06
CA VAL A 944 -16.70 -0.75 -28.20
C VAL A 944 -17.52 -1.09 -29.44
N HIS A 945 -18.60 -1.85 -29.26
CA HIS A 945 -19.49 -2.22 -30.37
C HIS A 945 -20.16 -0.99 -30.97
N SER A 946 -20.73 -0.12 -30.12
CA SER A 946 -21.38 1.13 -30.58
C SER A 946 -20.40 2.03 -31.34
N CYS A 947 -19.19 2.22 -30.82
CA CYS A 947 -18.12 2.98 -31.49
C CYS A 947 -17.73 2.34 -32.84
N PHE A 948 -17.58 1.02 -32.87
CA PHE A 948 -17.24 0.31 -34.10
C PHE A 948 -18.34 0.37 -35.17
N VAL A 949 -19.61 0.24 -34.79
CA VAL A 949 -20.74 0.32 -35.72
C VAL A 949 -20.84 1.72 -36.33
N VAL A 950 -20.66 2.77 -35.52
CA VAL A 950 -20.60 4.16 -36.02
C VAL A 950 -19.42 4.33 -36.97
N TRP A 951 -18.23 3.84 -36.61
CA TRP A 951 -17.07 3.88 -37.50
C TRP A 951 -17.31 3.11 -38.81
N TYR A 952 -17.85 1.89 -38.73
CA TYR A 952 -18.13 1.01 -39.86
C TYR A 952 -19.12 1.63 -40.85
N THR A 953 -20.14 2.34 -40.34
CA THR A 953 -21.18 2.97 -41.16
C THR A 953 -20.75 4.30 -41.76
N GLN A 954 -19.89 5.07 -41.08
CA GLN A 954 -19.47 6.39 -41.53
C GLN A 954 -18.22 6.39 -42.43
N HIS A 955 -17.35 5.37 -42.34
CA HIS A 955 -16.04 5.37 -43.02
C HIS A 955 -15.92 4.21 -44.04
N GLU A 956 -16.41 4.45 -45.26
CA GLU A 956 -16.36 3.49 -46.38
C GLU A 956 -14.92 3.29 -46.93
N ARG A 957 -14.04 4.27 -46.77
CA ARG A 957 -12.60 4.23 -47.14
C ARG A 957 -11.73 4.53 -45.93
N ALA A 958 -10.80 3.64 -45.58
CA ALA A 958 -9.76 3.93 -44.59
C ALA A 958 -8.57 4.57 -45.32
N GLU A 959 -8.29 5.85 -45.06
CA GLU A 959 -7.17 6.58 -45.67
C GLU A 959 -5.83 6.13 -45.05
N LEU A 960 -5.29 5.01 -45.50
CA LEU A 960 -3.96 4.53 -45.10
C LEU A 960 -3.04 4.57 -46.32
N SER A 961 -1.93 5.30 -46.22
CA SER A 961 -0.89 5.35 -47.24
C SER A 961 0.46 4.90 -46.68
N THR A 962 1.35 4.45 -47.56
CA THR A 962 2.72 4.03 -47.21
C THR A 962 3.53 5.17 -46.58
N ASP A 963 3.35 6.41 -47.06
CA ASP A 963 4.02 7.60 -46.51
C ASP A 963 3.54 7.93 -45.09
N LEU A 964 2.26 7.71 -44.78
CA LEU A 964 1.75 7.92 -43.43
C LEU A 964 2.35 6.91 -42.46
N ILE A 965 2.50 5.65 -42.85
CA ILE A 965 3.08 4.59 -42.01
C ILE A 965 4.54 4.89 -41.64
N LYS A 966 5.30 5.52 -42.55
CA LYS A 966 6.69 5.92 -42.29
C LYS A 966 6.82 7.12 -41.34
N SER A 967 5.73 7.86 -41.10
CA SER A 967 5.78 9.06 -40.25
C SER A 967 5.76 8.70 -38.75
N GLU A 968 6.59 9.38 -37.96
CA GLU A 968 6.61 9.22 -36.50
C GLU A 968 5.27 9.62 -35.86
N ASP A 969 4.62 10.64 -36.41
CA ASP A 969 3.35 11.15 -35.91
C ASP A 969 2.21 10.14 -36.08
N TYR A 970 2.26 9.28 -37.11
CA TYR A 970 1.27 8.24 -37.31
C TYR A 970 1.39 7.10 -36.28
N ARG A 971 2.59 6.75 -35.81
CA ARG A 971 2.76 5.80 -34.69
C ARG A 971 2.08 6.30 -33.43
N ARG A 972 2.27 7.58 -33.11
CA ARG A 972 1.61 8.23 -31.97
C ARG A 972 0.09 8.26 -32.14
N TYR A 973 -0.41 8.44 -33.36
CA TYR A 973 -1.82 8.29 -33.70
C TYR A 973 -2.34 6.86 -33.47
N CYS A 974 -1.61 5.82 -33.89
CA CYS A 974 -1.96 4.42 -33.63
C CYS A 974 -2.04 4.12 -32.12
N VAL A 975 -1.12 4.69 -31.33
CA VAL A 975 -1.18 4.60 -29.86
C VAL A 975 -2.42 5.31 -29.30
N ALA A 976 -2.83 6.46 -29.86
CA ALA A 976 -4.06 7.14 -29.46
C ALA A 976 -5.30 6.29 -29.73
N VAL A 977 -5.45 5.75 -30.96
CA VAL A 977 -6.57 4.87 -31.34
C VAL A 977 -6.63 3.65 -30.41
N SER A 978 -5.51 2.95 -30.24
CA SER A 978 -5.41 1.77 -29.37
C SER A 978 -5.75 2.10 -27.90
N SER A 979 -5.30 3.24 -27.39
CA SER A 979 -5.58 3.68 -26.01
C SER A 979 -7.06 4.01 -25.79
N TYR A 980 -7.73 4.62 -26.77
CA TYR A 980 -9.16 4.93 -26.68
C TYR A 980 -10.04 3.68 -26.76
N VAL A 981 -9.77 2.78 -27.72
CA VAL A 981 -10.49 1.50 -27.82
C VAL A 981 -10.27 0.66 -26.56
N SER A 982 -9.04 0.62 -26.04
CA SER A 982 -8.74 -0.06 -24.77
C SER A 982 -9.49 0.56 -23.59
N PHE A 983 -9.65 1.89 -23.55
CA PHE A 983 -10.45 2.56 -22.52
C PHE A 983 -11.92 2.12 -22.58
N LEU A 984 -12.54 2.15 -23.76
CA LEU A 984 -13.93 1.70 -23.94
C LEU A 984 -14.10 0.22 -23.56
N SER A 985 -13.18 -0.65 -24.01
CA SER A 985 -13.18 -2.06 -23.64
C SER A 985 -13.05 -2.28 -22.14
N THR A 986 -12.24 -1.46 -21.45
CA THR A 986 -12.07 -1.58 -20.00
C THR A 986 -13.34 -1.14 -19.25
N VAL A 987 -14.09 -0.17 -19.77
CA VAL A 987 -15.41 0.21 -19.22
C VAL A 987 -16.41 -0.93 -19.41
N ASP A 988 -16.41 -1.58 -20.59
CA ASP A 988 -17.27 -2.73 -20.84
C ASP A 988 -16.94 -3.91 -19.91
N ASP A 989 -15.65 -4.23 -19.74
CA ASP A 989 -15.16 -5.24 -18.80
C ASP A 989 -15.59 -4.93 -17.35
N LEU A 990 -15.62 -3.64 -16.98
CA LEU A 990 -16.04 -3.19 -15.66
C LEU A 990 -17.54 -3.39 -15.43
N VAL A 991 -18.37 -3.09 -16.43
CA VAL A 991 -19.82 -3.35 -16.40
C VAL A 991 -20.08 -4.85 -16.28
N GLU A 992 -19.37 -5.68 -17.04
CA GLU A 992 -19.49 -7.13 -17.00
C GLU A 992 -19.10 -7.71 -15.62
N ALA A 993 -17.97 -7.25 -15.06
CA ALA A 993 -17.53 -7.67 -13.73
C ALA A 993 -18.53 -7.31 -12.61
N LEU A 994 -19.18 -6.14 -12.72
CA LEU A 994 -20.18 -5.70 -11.75
C LEU A 994 -21.52 -6.43 -11.92
N LYS A 995 -21.96 -6.66 -13.15
CA LYS A 995 -23.16 -7.48 -13.43
C LYS A 995 -22.99 -8.91 -12.93
N GLY A 996 -21.82 -9.51 -13.13
CA GLY A 996 -21.50 -10.85 -12.63
C GLY A 996 -21.50 -10.98 -11.11
N THR A 997 -21.47 -9.87 -10.35
CA THR A 997 -21.34 -9.89 -8.89
C THR A 997 -22.57 -9.37 -8.15
N LEU A 998 -23.24 -8.36 -8.69
CA LEU A 998 -24.47 -7.80 -8.12
C LEU A 998 -25.75 -8.29 -8.81
N GLY A 999 -25.62 -8.99 -9.95
CA GLY A 999 -26.72 -9.34 -10.82
C GLY A 999 -27.20 -8.18 -11.69
N GLU A 1000 -28.30 -8.43 -12.41
CA GLU A 1000 -28.94 -7.45 -13.29
C GLU A 1000 -30.29 -7.01 -12.71
N ALA A 1001 -30.57 -5.71 -12.77
CA ALA A 1001 -31.84 -5.10 -12.42
C ALA A 1001 -32.65 -4.76 -13.68
N HIS A 1002 -33.98 -4.67 -13.54
CA HIS A 1002 -34.89 -4.26 -14.63
C HIS A 1002 -34.81 -5.15 -15.87
N VAL A 1003 -34.91 -6.47 -15.68
CA VAL A 1003 -34.91 -7.45 -16.79
C VAL A 1003 -36.11 -7.23 -17.70
N ILE A 1004 -35.90 -7.01 -19.00
CA ILE A 1004 -36.94 -6.75 -19.99
C ILE A 1004 -37.26 -8.05 -20.73
N HIS A 1005 -38.28 -8.76 -20.26
CA HIS A 1005 -38.85 -9.88 -20.98
C HIS A 1005 -39.67 -9.39 -22.18
N HIS A 1006 -39.43 -9.99 -23.36
CA HIS A 1006 -40.37 -9.88 -24.48
C HIS A 1006 -41.55 -10.82 -24.19
N TRP A 1007 -42.70 -10.27 -23.85
CA TRP A 1007 -43.92 -11.00 -23.51
C TRP A 1007 -44.67 -11.49 -24.77
N ASP A 1008 -43.98 -12.11 -25.73
CA ASP A 1008 -44.58 -12.54 -27.01
C ASP A 1008 -44.83 -14.05 -27.14
N GLU A 1009 -44.75 -14.83 -26.06
CA GLU A 1009 -45.26 -16.21 -26.05
C GLU A 1009 -46.07 -16.45 -24.77
N GLY A 1010 -47.37 -16.12 -24.84
CA GLY A 1010 -48.28 -16.27 -23.72
C GLY A 1010 -49.70 -15.75 -23.98
N VAL A 1011 -50.26 -16.02 -25.17
CA VAL A 1011 -51.72 -16.11 -25.41
C VAL A 1011 -51.98 -17.29 -26.32
#